data_AF-A0A8S1HBR4-F1
#
_entry.id   AF-A0A8S1HBR4-F1
#
_cell.length_a   1.000
_cell.length_b   1.000
_cell.length_c   1.000
_cell.angle_alpha   90.00
_cell.angle_beta   90.00
_cell.angle_gamma   90.00
#
_symmetry.space_group_name_H-M   'P 1'
#
loop_
_entity.id
_entity.type
_entity.pdbx_description
1 polymer ?
#
loop_
_entity_poly.entity_id
_entity_poly.type
_entity_poly.pdbx_seq_one_letter_code
_entity_poly.pdbx_strand_id
1 'polypeptide(L)'
;MCQDGKVRREIASVEVKQEEPDVSEEGDLENLGIRPIGDEDVDLVLMPHGERYTTMKFLEQRKPTVIIMHSMSLVMMRQIEIYRACNPELHLQIYCLQYRDSTEESRYLEAMNRETLAFESLIKEQATLMIAREFLVDREDPPRIKVSTRQGGGRSSDLGPTEEDSQPVERPKIIVDMREFNSELPTVLYTKGYDVVAATLEVGDYVLSSSISIERKALDDLAQSLQSGRVFKQAEQMLLHYANSVLLIESNQKFEMKIVNGGPFQGELSRHCREIRARLCALIRAQPRLKCVWTMSPANSAEFFAELKLNSDEPDMDKAISLRGDHVEQQPEEDSQESGKKKKANPTIQRALTTHLGMKAGDANRLLTCGKVKNLVELFSPITSSSSLEDSLPGSSLDFVTVLSNYDFSAKMAAGEMAGRSVVYHFLSTRQNTRRLPFRRLGSMSDAEKVVPRDEIHKFMVTCMTKAGASELHARQLADVLVEGDVRGHYSHGLNRLDMYVRDVTHKTCKGDGEPVVLKERAATAWVDGNNLLGPVVGNFCMNLAVEKAKEAGVGWVVAKGSNHYGIAGWYALQAMKSGMLGMSMTNTSPISFPTRSAVPALGTNPLSLGAPAAGNESFVLDMATTTVAVGKASLFSLYCSNK
;
A
#
# COMPACT_ATOMS: atom_id res chain seq x y z
N MET A 1 -45.11 -7.35 -37.74
CA MET A 1 -44.83 -6.39 -38.82
C MET A 1 -44.32 -5.11 -38.20
N CYS A 2 -43.01 -4.86 -38.29
CA CYS A 2 -42.29 -3.60 -38.05
C CYS A 2 -40.80 -3.96 -38.26
N GLN A 3 -40.38 -4.15 -39.51
CA GLN A 3 -39.67 -3.18 -40.34
C GLN A 3 -38.30 -2.77 -39.77
N ASP A 4 -37.28 -3.32 -40.44
CA ASP A 4 -35.87 -3.00 -40.39
C ASP A 4 -35.61 -1.49 -40.50
N GLY A 5 -34.97 -0.92 -39.49
CA GLY A 5 -34.41 0.42 -39.50
C GLY A 5 -32.90 0.36 -39.24
N LYS A 6 -32.12 0.07 -40.28
CA LYS A 6 -30.65 0.26 -40.28
C LYS A 6 -30.34 1.74 -40.06
N VAL A 7 -29.91 2.13 -38.86
CA VAL A 7 -29.24 3.42 -38.66
C VAL A 7 -27.77 3.24 -39.01
N ARG A 8 -27.43 3.56 -40.28
CA ARG A 8 -26.06 3.82 -40.70
C ARG A 8 -25.54 5.01 -39.87
N ARG A 9 -24.51 4.80 -39.04
CA ARG A 9 -23.69 5.89 -38.52
C ARG A 9 -22.87 6.42 -39.69
N GLU A 10 -23.26 7.56 -40.24
CA GLU A 10 -22.35 8.40 -41.03
C GLU A 10 -21.27 8.91 -40.09
N ILE A 11 -20.12 8.26 -40.12
CA ILE A 11 -18.88 8.83 -39.62
C ILE A 11 -18.51 9.89 -40.67
N ALA A 12 -18.69 11.16 -40.33
CA ALA A 12 -18.08 12.24 -41.10
C ALA A 12 -16.56 12.04 -41.03
N SER A 13 -16.01 11.44 -42.07
CA SER A 13 -14.57 11.43 -42.32
C SER A 13 -14.16 12.88 -42.55
N VAL A 14 -13.59 13.50 -41.51
CA VAL A 14 -12.78 14.70 -41.71
C VAL A 14 -11.54 14.23 -42.45
N GLU A 15 -11.54 14.39 -43.77
CA GLU A 15 -10.33 14.31 -44.59
C GLU A 15 -9.38 15.40 -44.09
N VAL A 16 -8.44 15.03 -43.23
CA VAL A 16 -7.24 15.81 -43.01
C VAL A 16 -6.43 15.68 -44.28
N LYS A 17 -6.46 16.73 -45.12
CA LYS A 17 -5.51 16.88 -46.22
C LYS A 17 -4.09 16.80 -45.64
N GLN A 18 -3.43 15.67 -45.82
CA GLN A 18 -1.98 15.58 -45.73
C GLN A 18 -1.42 16.22 -46.99
N GLU A 19 -1.08 17.50 -46.91
CA GLU A 19 -0.08 18.07 -47.80
C GLU A 19 1.28 17.70 -47.20
N GLU A 20 1.93 16.68 -47.76
CA GLU A 20 3.35 16.44 -47.53
C GLU A 20 4.15 17.51 -48.29
N PRO A 21 4.96 18.35 -47.63
CA PRO A 21 5.94 19.15 -48.35
C PRO A 21 7.11 18.24 -48.74
N ASP A 22 7.39 18.17 -50.03
CA ASP A 22 8.62 17.61 -50.58
C ASP A 22 9.77 18.56 -50.20
N VAL A 23 10.63 18.17 -49.26
CA VAL A 23 11.75 19.01 -48.81
C VAL A 23 13.07 18.30 -49.03
N SER A 24 13.62 18.53 -50.22
CA SER A 24 15.04 18.56 -50.50
C SER A 24 15.66 19.85 -49.94
N GLU A 25 16.80 19.71 -49.27
CA GLU A 25 17.80 20.74 -48.94
C GLU A 25 17.50 21.76 -47.81
N GLU A 26 18.57 22.05 -47.05
CA GLU A 26 18.76 22.75 -45.77
C GLU A 26 18.16 24.18 -45.59
N GLY A 27 17.21 24.62 -46.42
CA GLY A 27 16.71 26.00 -46.44
C GLY A 27 15.52 26.36 -45.53
N ASP A 28 14.79 25.39 -44.98
CA ASP A 28 13.42 25.65 -44.46
C ASP A 28 13.22 25.71 -42.93
N LEU A 29 14.29 25.67 -42.13
CA LEU A 29 14.15 25.74 -40.66
C LEU A 29 13.70 27.12 -40.14
N GLU A 30 13.94 28.20 -40.89
CA GLU A 30 13.45 29.55 -40.52
C GLU A 30 11.96 29.76 -40.83
N ASN A 31 11.39 29.01 -41.78
CA ASN A 31 9.98 29.13 -42.19
C ASN A 31 8.99 28.46 -41.23
N LEU A 32 9.46 27.52 -40.37
CA LEU A 32 8.63 26.80 -39.39
C LEU A 32 8.55 27.48 -38.01
N GLY A 33 9.22 28.63 -37.82
CA GLY A 33 9.19 29.36 -36.54
C GLY A 33 9.87 28.64 -35.37
N ILE A 34 10.62 27.57 -35.63
CA ILE A 34 11.32 26.78 -34.60
C ILE A 34 12.66 27.44 -34.32
N ARG A 35 12.74 28.21 -33.22
CA ARG A 35 14.01 28.76 -32.72
C ARG A 35 14.63 27.81 -31.68
N PRO A 36 15.92 27.45 -31.79
CA PRO A 36 16.63 26.73 -30.73
C PRO A 36 16.60 27.53 -29.42
N ILE A 37 16.28 26.88 -28.29
CA ILE A 37 16.38 27.46 -26.93
C ILE A 37 17.87 27.52 -26.52
N GLY A 38 18.67 28.29 -27.28
CA GLY A 38 20.14 28.24 -27.22
C GLY A 38 20.82 29.56 -26.91
N ASP A 39 20.18 30.72 -27.11
CA ASP A 39 20.83 32.03 -27.03
C ASP A 39 20.14 33.05 -26.11
N GLU A 40 19.14 32.63 -25.32
CA GLU A 40 18.51 33.48 -24.28
C GLU A 40 18.71 32.86 -22.89
N ASP A 41 18.89 33.71 -21.86
CA ASP A 41 18.94 33.31 -20.44
C ASP A 41 17.57 32.72 -20.02
N VAL A 42 17.39 31.41 -20.23
CA VAL A 42 16.17 30.70 -19.84
C VAL A 42 16.31 30.15 -18.42
N ASP A 43 15.54 30.72 -17.49
CA ASP A 43 15.39 30.20 -16.13
C ASP A 43 14.64 28.86 -16.13
N LEU A 44 15.38 27.75 -16.21
CA LEU A 44 14.80 26.40 -16.07
C LEU A 44 14.48 26.10 -14.61
N VAL A 45 13.20 25.97 -14.27
CA VAL A 45 12.77 25.63 -12.91
C VAL A 45 12.03 24.30 -12.87
N LEU A 46 12.55 23.36 -12.07
CA LEU A 46 11.98 22.02 -11.89
C LEU A 46 10.99 22.01 -10.73
N MET A 47 9.75 21.57 -10.98
CA MET A 47 8.73 21.41 -9.94
C MET A 47 8.46 19.92 -9.68
N PRO A 48 8.68 19.41 -8.46
CA PRO A 48 8.35 18.02 -8.11
C PRO A 48 6.82 17.82 -8.02
N HIS A 49 6.35 16.65 -8.46
CA HIS A 49 4.95 16.27 -8.38
C HIS A 49 4.55 15.99 -6.92
N GLY A 50 3.51 16.63 -6.38
CA GLY A 50 2.95 16.23 -5.10
C GLY A 50 2.00 17.19 -4.37
N GLU A 51 2.07 18.50 -4.59
CA GLU A 51 1.31 19.46 -3.78
C GLU A 51 0.39 20.36 -4.63
N ARG A 52 -0.93 20.11 -4.56
CA ARG A 52 -1.94 20.80 -5.39
C ARG A 52 -1.95 22.33 -5.23
N TYR A 53 -1.66 22.84 -4.04
CA TYR A 53 -1.72 24.27 -3.73
C TYR A 53 -0.43 25.02 -4.04
N THR A 54 0.71 24.33 -4.11
CA THR A 54 1.98 24.98 -4.44
C THR A 54 2.11 25.23 -5.93
N THR A 55 1.50 24.40 -6.78
CA THR A 55 1.55 24.55 -8.24
C THR A 55 0.99 25.89 -8.73
N MET A 56 -0.25 26.26 -8.38
CA MET A 56 -0.84 27.52 -8.84
C MET A 56 -0.06 28.74 -8.34
N LYS A 57 0.33 28.73 -7.07
CA LYS A 57 1.17 29.78 -6.48
C LYS A 57 2.51 29.91 -7.20
N PHE A 58 3.11 28.78 -7.59
CA PHE A 58 4.36 28.75 -8.31
C PHE A 58 4.22 29.28 -9.75
N LEU A 59 3.15 28.89 -10.45
CA LEU A 59 2.82 29.42 -11.79
C LEU A 59 2.62 30.94 -11.75
N GLU A 60 1.89 31.46 -10.75
CA GLU A 60 1.71 32.91 -10.57
C GLU A 60 3.01 33.65 -10.22
N GLN A 61 3.88 33.05 -9.40
CA GLN A 61 5.14 33.68 -8.99
C GLN A 61 6.18 33.72 -10.12
N ARG A 62 6.28 32.64 -10.90
CA ARG A 62 7.30 32.50 -11.95
C ARG A 62 6.84 32.99 -13.31
N LYS A 63 5.53 33.11 -13.50
CA LYS A 63 4.88 33.49 -14.76
C LYS A 63 5.51 32.84 -16.01
N PRO A 64 5.64 31.50 -16.07
CA PRO A 64 6.33 30.85 -17.17
C PRO A 64 5.57 31.06 -18.49
N THR A 65 6.33 31.23 -19.58
CA THR A 65 5.81 31.26 -20.96
C THR A 65 5.87 29.90 -21.62
N VAL A 66 6.73 28.99 -21.14
CA VAL A 66 6.85 27.61 -21.61
C VAL A 66 6.76 26.65 -20.44
N ILE A 67 5.90 25.63 -20.54
CA ILE A 67 5.75 24.56 -19.56
C ILE A 67 6.02 23.22 -20.24
N ILE A 68 6.93 22.43 -19.68
CA ILE A 68 7.20 21.06 -20.13
C ILE A 68 6.69 20.09 -19.06
N MET A 69 5.69 19.30 -19.43
CA MET A 69 5.09 18.28 -18.58
C MET A 69 5.70 16.91 -18.90
N HIS A 70 6.46 16.37 -17.95
CA HIS A 70 7.05 15.03 -18.08
C HIS A 70 6.00 13.91 -17.90
N SER A 71 4.99 14.11 -17.06
CA SER A 71 3.92 13.13 -16.88
C SER A 71 2.55 13.77 -16.99
N MET A 72 1.67 13.11 -17.72
CA MET A 72 0.32 13.62 -17.97
C MET A 72 -0.59 13.39 -16.76
N SER A 73 -1.17 14.48 -16.25
CA SER A 73 -2.11 14.45 -15.13
C SER A 73 -3.27 15.40 -15.40
N LEU A 74 -4.50 14.90 -15.25
CA LEU A 74 -5.71 15.71 -15.46
C LEU A 74 -5.79 16.91 -14.52
N VAL A 75 -5.35 16.73 -13.27
CA VAL A 75 -5.35 17.81 -12.28
C VAL A 75 -4.42 18.94 -12.71
N MET A 76 -3.22 18.60 -13.17
CA MET A 76 -2.21 19.57 -13.60
C MET A 76 -2.65 20.31 -14.86
N MET A 77 -3.18 19.58 -15.86
CA MET A 77 -3.70 20.17 -17.09
C MET A 77 -4.78 21.22 -16.81
N ARG A 78 -5.76 20.90 -15.97
CA ARG A 78 -6.82 21.85 -15.60
C ARG A 78 -6.31 23.06 -14.82
N GLN A 79 -5.31 22.89 -13.96
CA GLN A 79 -4.67 24.01 -13.28
C GLN A 79 -3.95 24.94 -14.27
N ILE A 80 -3.27 24.38 -15.27
CA ILE A 80 -2.63 25.15 -16.33
C ILE A 80 -3.68 25.87 -17.20
N GLU A 81 -4.82 25.23 -17.50
CA GLU A 81 -5.95 25.87 -18.20
C GLU A 81 -6.48 27.08 -17.41
N ILE A 82 -6.68 26.93 -16.10
CA ILE A 82 -7.09 28.04 -15.22
C ILE A 82 -6.01 29.14 -15.22
N TYR A 83 -4.74 28.79 -15.08
CA TYR A 83 -3.64 29.75 -15.10
C TYR A 83 -3.57 30.53 -16.42
N ARG A 84 -3.77 29.86 -17.56
CA ARG A 84 -3.89 30.48 -18.89
C ARG A 84 -5.08 31.42 -18.96
N ALA A 85 -6.23 31.03 -18.42
CA ALA A 85 -7.43 31.88 -18.38
C ALA A 85 -7.23 33.14 -17.51
N CYS A 86 -6.46 33.03 -16.42
CA CYS A 86 -6.12 34.16 -15.54
C CYS A 86 -5.05 35.09 -16.11
N ASN A 87 -4.22 34.64 -17.06
CA ASN A 87 -3.13 35.42 -17.66
C ASN A 87 -3.23 35.38 -19.20
N PRO A 88 -4.30 35.93 -19.80
CA PRO A 88 -4.53 35.90 -21.25
C PRO A 88 -3.45 36.62 -22.07
N GLU A 89 -2.69 37.52 -21.45
CA GLU A 89 -1.59 38.26 -22.06
C GLU A 89 -0.31 37.42 -22.25
N LEU A 90 -0.18 36.29 -21.54
CA LEU A 90 0.97 35.40 -21.65
C LEU A 90 0.74 34.39 -22.78
N HIS A 91 1.63 34.39 -23.76
CA HIS A 91 1.63 33.37 -24.80
C HIS A 91 2.22 32.05 -24.25
N LEU A 92 1.37 31.29 -23.55
CA LEU A 92 1.76 30.05 -22.89
C LEU A 92 1.87 28.89 -23.88
N GLN A 93 3.06 28.30 -24.01
CA GLN A 93 3.31 27.06 -24.73
C GLN A 93 3.44 25.89 -23.77
N ILE A 94 2.75 24.79 -24.05
CA ILE A 94 2.74 23.59 -23.21
C ILE A 94 3.24 22.41 -24.04
N TYR A 95 4.30 21.77 -23.59
CA TYR A 95 4.84 20.55 -24.18
C TYR A 95 4.54 19.39 -23.25
N CYS A 96 3.73 18.45 -23.72
CA CYS A 96 3.41 17.24 -22.99
C CYS A 96 4.24 16.08 -23.53
N LEU A 97 5.03 15.46 -22.65
CA LEU A 97 5.76 14.24 -22.97
C LEU A 97 4.86 13.06 -22.68
N GLN A 98 4.57 12.25 -23.70
CA GLN A 98 3.72 11.08 -23.59
C GLN A 98 4.23 9.97 -24.49
N TYR A 99 4.43 8.79 -23.90
CA TYR A 99 4.70 7.57 -24.65
C TYR A 99 3.40 7.05 -25.27
N ARG A 100 3.35 6.92 -26.59
CA ARG A 100 2.21 6.31 -27.31
C ARG A 100 2.12 4.81 -27.02
N ASP A 101 0.89 4.29 -27.02
CA ASP A 101 0.52 2.90 -26.74
C ASP A 101 1.06 2.38 -25.40
N SER A 102 1.22 3.28 -24.43
CA SER A 102 1.83 2.98 -23.12
C SER A 102 0.80 2.88 -21.99
N THR A 103 1.20 2.30 -20.87
CA THR A 103 0.38 2.30 -19.64
C THR A 103 0.18 3.69 -19.05
N GLU A 104 1.06 4.66 -19.38
CA GLU A 104 0.90 6.05 -18.96
C GLU A 104 -0.22 6.72 -19.75
N GLU A 105 -0.22 6.54 -21.08
CA GLU A 105 -1.32 6.97 -21.94
C GLU A 105 -2.63 6.30 -21.52
N SER A 106 -2.64 4.99 -21.38
CA SER A 106 -3.84 4.25 -20.97
C SER A 106 -4.37 4.74 -19.62
N ARG A 107 -3.51 4.95 -18.61
CA ARG A 107 -3.94 5.51 -17.32
C ARG A 107 -4.54 6.91 -17.44
N TYR A 108 -3.97 7.77 -18.28
CA TYR A 108 -4.49 9.12 -18.51
C TYR A 108 -5.85 9.07 -19.23
N LEU A 109 -5.96 8.29 -20.30
CA LEU A 109 -7.20 8.10 -21.07
C LEU A 109 -8.30 7.44 -20.25
N GLU A 110 -7.98 6.42 -19.46
CA GLU A 110 -8.92 5.76 -18.55
C GLU A 110 -9.40 6.72 -17.45
N ALA A 111 -8.53 7.57 -16.92
CA ALA A 111 -8.92 8.59 -15.95
C ALA A 111 -9.92 9.58 -16.57
N MET A 112 -9.69 10.03 -17.82
CA MET A 112 -10.63 10.90 -18.54
C MET A 112 -11.96 10.21 -18.79
N ASN A 113 -11.94 8.98 -19.29
CA ASN A 113 -13.14 8.21 -19.58
C ASN A 113 -13.95 7.94 -18.32
N ARG A 114 -13.29 7.58 -17.21
CA ARG A 114 -13.94 7.33 -15.93
C ARG A 114 -14.64 8.58 -15.41
N GLU A 115 -13.99 9.74 -15.51
CA GLU A 115 -14.60 11.00 -15.09
C GLU A 115 -15.79 11.38 -15.98
N THR A 116 -15.64 11.23 -17.29
CA THR A 116 -16.72 11.50 -18.27
C THR A 116 -17.95 10.63 -17.98
N LEU A 117 -17.76 9.33 -17.80
CA LEU A 117 -18.85 8.40 -17.47
C LEU A 117 -19.48 8.71 -16.12
N ALA A 118 -18.70 9.14 -15.13
CA ALA A 118 -19.23 9.55 -13.83
C ALA A 118 -20.15 10.77 -13.96
N PHE A 119 -19.75 11.80 -14.73
CA PHE A 119 -20.58 12.98 -14.97
C PHE A 119 -21.85 12.64 -15.77
N GLU A 120 -21.74 11.80 -16.81
CA GLU A 120 -22.93 11.34 -17.55
C GLU A 120 -23.91 10.59 -16.65
N SER A 121 -23.40 9.74 -15.75
CA SER A 121 -24.24 9.03 -14.78
C SER A 121 -24.95 9.99 -13.85
N LEU A 122 -24.25 11.01 -13.32
CA LEU A 122 -24.86 12.03 -12.45
C LEU A 122 -25.94 12.82 -13.18
N ILE A 123 -25.71 13.20 -14.44
CA ILE A 123 -26.69 13.93 -15.25
C ILE A 123 -27.94 13.07 -15.48
N LYS A 124 -27.77 11.77 -15.77
CA LYS A 124 -28.88 10.83 -15.93
C LYS A 124 -29.69 10.68 -14.64
N GLU A 125 -29.01 10.45 -13.50
CA GLU A 125 -29.68 10.37 -12.19
C GLU A 125 -30.42 11.66 -11.85
N GLN A 126 -29.78 12.83 -12.07
CA GLN A 126 -30.42 14.13 -11.86
C GLN A 126 -31.66 14.31 -12.75
N ALA A 127 -31.62 13.87 -14.01
CA ALA A 127 -32.77 13.94 -14.91
C ALA A 127 -33.93 13.03 -14.47
N THR A 128 -33.66 11.96 -13.72
CA THR A 128 -34.70 11.10 -13.14
C THR A 128 -35.33 11.66 -11.86
N LEU A 129 -34.69 12.62 -11.20
CA LEU A 129 -35.25 13.30 -10.04
C LEU A 129 -36.34 14.30 -10.48
N MET A 130 -37.60 13.85 -10.49
CA MET A 130 -38.76 14.68 -10.88
C MET A 130 -39.07 15.85 -9.93
N ILE A 131 -38.36 16.00 -8.82
CA ILE A 131 -38.63 17.04 -7.82
C ILE A 131 -37.30 17.55 -7.27
N ALA A 132 -37.01 18.84 -7.45
CA ALA A 132 -36.04 19.54 -6.64
C ALA A 132 -36.57 19.55 -5.20
N ARG A 133 -36.15 18.60 -4.37
CA ARG A 133 -36.41 18.67 -2.93
C ARG A 133 -35.66 19.90 -2.42
N GLU A 134 -36.40 20.93 -2.02
CA GLU A 134 -35.89 21.88 -1.04
C GLU A 134 -35.55 21.05 0.20
N PHE A 135 -34.27 20.84 0.44
CA PHE A 135 -33.82 20.27 1.70
C PHE A 135 -34.14 21.32 2.76
N LEU A 136 -35.22 21.09 3.52
CA LEU A 136 -35.41 21.74 4.81
C LEU A 136 -34.17 21.42 5.64
N VAL A 137 -33.31 22.41 5.82
CA VAL A 137 -32.05 22.32 6.58
C VAL A 137 -32.32 22.40 8.08
N ASP A 138 -33.58 22.61 8.46
CA ASP A 138 -34.01 22.61 9.85
C ASP A 138 -33.84 21.21 10.42
N ARG A 139 -32.93 21.10 11.39
CA ARG A 139 -32.67 19.85 12.10
C ARG A 139 -33.92 19.49 12.90
N GLU A 140 -34.74 18.59 12.37
CA GLU A 140 -35.81 17.98 13.15
C GLU A 140 -35.21 17.25 14.35
N ASP A 141 -35.69 17.58 15.55
CA ASP A 141 -35.28 16.88 16.77
C ASP A 141 -35.71 15.41 16.69
N PRO A 142 -34.83 14.45 17.00
CA PRO A 142 -35.15 13.03 16.90
C PRO A 142 -36.33 12.64 17.80
N PRO A 143 -37.12 11.63 17.40
CA PRO A 143 -38.31 11.19 18.13
C PRO A 143 -37.94 10.76 19.56
N ARG A 144 -38.72 11.22 20.54
CA ARG A 144 -38.50 10.97 21.97
C ARG A 144 -38.84 9.52 22.33
N ILE A 145 -37.96 8.84 23.07
CA ILE A 145 -38.23 7.49 23.61
C ILE A 145 -39.33 7.60 24.67
N LYS A 146 -40.48 6.97 24.43
CA LYS A 146 -41.49 6.74 25.48
C LYS A 146 -41.03 5.55 26.33
N VAL A 147 -40.36 5.82 27.45
CA VAL A 147 -40.00 4.77 28.41
C VAL A 147 -41.30 4.25 29.04
N SER A 148 -41.66 2.99 28.77
CA SER A 148 -42.85 2.35 29.32
C SER A 148 -42.63 2.04 30.81
N THR A 149 -43.20 2.84 31.70
CA THR A 149 -43.21 2.66 33.16
C THR A 149 -44.13 1.53 33.66
N ARG A 150 -44.47 0.53 32.84
CA ARG A 150 -45.45 -0.50 33.22
C ARG A 150 -44.86 -1.64 34.04
N GLN A 151 -45.00 -1.51 35.35
CA GLN A 151 -45.29 -2.64 36.22
C GLN A 151 -46.74 -3.11 35.95
N GLY A 152 -46.92 -4.33 35.45
CA GLY A 152 -48.24 -5.00 35.36
C GLY A 152 -49.04 -4.76 34.07
N GLY A 153 -49.55 -5.84 33.49
CA GLY A 153 -50.11 -5.89 32.14
C GLY A 153 -51.48 -5.25 31.92
N GLY A 154 -51.67 -4.76 30.70
CA GLY A 154 -52.95 -4.32 30.13
C GLY A 154 -52.75 -3.62 28.79
N ARG A 155 -53.44 -4.03 27.71
CA ARG A 155 -53.35 -3.44 26.36
C ARG A 155 -53.57 -1.92 26.38
N SER A 156 -52.73 -1.13 25.70
CA SER A 156 -53.03 0.27 25.39
C SER A 156 -53.62 0.40 24.00
N SER A 157 -54.85 0.91 23.94
CA SER A 157 -55.49 1.49 22.77
C SER A 157 -54.78 2.80 22.38
N ASP A 158 -54.64 3.00 21.07
CA ASP A 158 -54.30 4.28 20.41
C ASP A 158 -55.20 5.41 20.91
N LEU A 159 -54.62 6.42 21.55
CA LEU A 159 -55.18 7.75 21.68
C LEU A 159 -54.05 8.77 21.45
N GLY A 160 -54.29 9.69 20.51
CA GLY A 160 -53.36 10.75 20.09
C GLY A 160 -53.03 11.76 21.20
N PRO A 161 -52.04 12.65 20.95
CA PRO A 161 -51.46 13.47 22.00
C PRO A 161 -52.39 14.62 22.40
N THR A 162 -52.77 14.68 23.68
CA THR A 162 -53.30 15.87 24.36
C THR A 162 -52.13 16.74 24.85
N GLU A 163 -52.19 18.05 24.58
CA GLU A 163 -51.12 19.05 24.70
C GLU A 163 -50.79 19.56 26.12
N GLU A 164 -51.09 18.84 27.21
CA GLU A 164 -51.08 19.45 28.56
C GLU A 164 -50.05 18.95 29.59
N ASP A 165 -49.02 18.18 29.22
CA ASP A 165 -47.92 17.82 30.14
C ASP A 165 -46.54 18.24 29.59
N SER A 166 -46.23 19.53 29.64
CA SER A 166 -44.92 20.08 29.29
C SER A 166 -44.01 20.24 30.52
N GLN A 167 -43.70 19.15 31.20
CA GLN A 167 -42.42 19.05 31.93
C GLN A 167 -41.37 18.46 30.98
N PRO A 168 -40.17 19.05 30.84
CA PRO A 168 -39.14 18.49 29.98
C PRO A 168 -38.64 17.18 30.59
N VAL A 169 -39.14 16.06 30.08
CA VAL A 169 -38.57 14.74 30.39
C VAL A 169 -37.17 14.72 29.77
N GLU A 170 -36.13 14.80 30.61
CA GLU A 170 -34.73 14.76 30.17
C GLU A 170 -34.47 13.49 29.35
N ARG A 171 -33.72 13.62 28.25
CA ARG A 171 -33.31 12.47 27.44
C ARG A 171 -32.35 11.60 28.26
N PRO A 172 -32.49 10.26 28.21
CA PRO A 172 -31.58 9.37 28.92
C PRO A 172 -30.15 9.54 28.40
N LYS A 173 -29.16 9.62 29.31
CA LYS A 173 -27.77 9.94 28.96
C LYS A 173 -26.93 8.68 28.74
N ILE A 174 -26.03 8.72 27.77
CA ILE A 174 -25.01 7.68 27.57
C ILE A 174 -23.67 8.37 27.39
N ILE A 175 -22.68 7.99 28.19
CA ILE A 175 -21.32 8.50 28.04
C ILE A 175 -20.62 7.61 27.02
N VAL A 176 -20.01 8.23 26.02
CA VAL A 176 -19.33 7.57 24.90
C VAL A 176 -17.89 8.04 24.81
N ASP A 177 -16.98 7.09 24.67
CA ASP A 177 -15.57 7.42 24.44
C ASP A 177 -15.39 8.17 23.12
N MET A 178 -14.59 9.25 23.14
CA MET A 178 -14.32 10.08 21.97
C MET A 178 -13.83 9.29 20.73
N ARG A 179 -13.11 8.17 20.91
CA ARG A 179 -12.60 7.35 19.80
C ARG A 179 -13.71 6.58 19.09
N GLU A 180 -14.83 6.37 19.76
CA GLU A 180 -15.93 5.55 19.29
C GLU A 180 -16.89 6.31 18.36
N PHE A 181 -16.77 7.64 18.26
CA PHE A 181 -17.49 8.46 17.27
C PHE A 181 -17.08 8.20 15.81
N ASN A 182 -16.05 7.39 15.58
CA ASN A 182 -15.73 6.88 14.25
C ASN A 182 -16.66 5.72 13.81
N SER A 183 -17.51 5.21 14.70
CA SER A 183 -18.48 4.16 14.41
C SER A 183 -19.90 4.73 14.20
N GLU A 184 -20.80 3.93 13.64
CA GLU A 184 -22.18 4.33 13.35
C GLU A 184 -23.06 4.38 14.61
N LEU A 185 -22.71 3.64 15.67
CA LEU A 185 -23.57 3.42 16.84
C LEU A 185 -23.89 4.71 17.63
N PRO A 186 -22.95 5.65 17.90
CA PRO A 186 -23.28 6.91 18.57
C PRO A 186 -24.34 7.74 17.83
N THR A 187 -24.27 7.76 16.49
CA THR A 187 -25.28 8.43 15.65
C THR A 187 -26.64 7.75 15.79
N VAL A 188 -26.67 6.42 15.75
CA VAL A 188 -27.90 5.64 15.91
C VAL A 188 -28.52 5.86 17.30
N LEU A 189 -27.73 5.87 18.37
CA LEU A 189 -28.19 6.18 19.72
C LEU A 189 -28.84 7.58 19.80
N TYR A 190 -28.20 8.59 19.20
CA TYR A 190 -28.76 9.93 19.14
C TYR A 190 -30.10 9.97 18.39
N THR A 191 -30.18 9.32 17.22
CA THR A 191 -31.44 9.25 16.44
C THR A 191 -32.56 8.50 17.16
N LYS A 192 -32.20 7.56 18.05
CA LYS A 192 -33.15 6.84 18.90
C LYS A 192 -33.62 7.67 20.08
N GLY A 193 -33.02 8.83 20.38
CA GLY A 193 -33.48 9.76 21.42
C GLY A 193 -32.65 9.75 22.71
N TYR A 194 -31.43 9.18 22.69
CA TYR A 194 -30.46 9.32 23.78
C TYR A 194 -29.73 10.66 23.72
N ASP A 195 -29.35 11.18 24.87
CA ASP A 195 -28.35 12.24 24.98
C ASP A 195 -26.95 11.61 25.02
N VAL A 196 -26.18 11.82 23.96
CA VAL A 196 -24.87 11.18 23.77
C VAL A 196 -23.79 12.14 24.26
N VAL A 197 -23.21 11.85 25.42
CA VAL A 197 -22.21 12.68 26.08
C VAL A 197 -20.82 12.15 25.71
N ALA A 198 -20.05 12.97 25.00
CA ALA A 198 -18.71 12.60 24.58
C ALA A 198 -17.67 12.85 25.70
N ALA A 199 -16.90 11.83 26.08
CA ALA A 199 -15.85 11.91 27.09
C ALA A 199 -14.63 11.09 26.70
N THR A 200 -13.45 11.40 27.24
CA THR A 200 -12.28 10.52 27.07
C THR A 200 -12.29 9.50 28.20
N LEU A 201 -12.53 8.22 27.89
CA LEU A 201 -12.63 7.15 28.87
C LEU A 201 -11.40 6.25 28.79
N GLU A 202 -10.84 5.89 29.95
CA GLU A 202 -9.78 4.88 30.00
C GLU A 202 -10.34 3.44 30.07
N VAL A 203 -11.57 3.29 30.59
CA VAL A 203 -12.21 2.00 30.86
C VAL A 203 -13.59 1.91 30.21
N GLY A 204 -13.71 1.06 29.18
CA GLY A 204 -14.93 0.82 28.40
C GLY A 204 -15.19 1.90 27.34
N ASP A 205 -15.98 1.56 26.32
CA ASP A 205 -16.32 2.47 25.22
C ASP A 205 -17.63 3.22 25.48
N TYR A 206 -18.57 2.58 26.18
CA TYR A 206 -19.86 3.16 26.56
C TYR A 206 -20.15 2.92 28.04
N VAL A 207 -20.67 3.94 28.72
CA VAL A 207 -21.14 3.84 30.11
C VAL A 207 -22.63 4.22 30.14
N LEU A 208 -23.46 3.25 30.52
CA LEU A 208 -24.92 3.38 30.49
C LEU A 208 -25.50 3.77 31.87
N SER A 209 -24.78 3.43 32.95
CA SER A 209 -25.16 3.64 34.35
C SER A 209 -23.88 3.66 35.21
N SER A 210 -23.97 4.09 36.48
CA SER A 210 -22.85 3.99 37.44
C SER A 210 -22.30 2.58 37.64
N SER A 211 -23.01 1.54 37.19
CA SER A 211 -22.67 0.13 37.34
C SER A 211 -22.55 -0.65 36.03
N ILE A 212 -22.89 -0.06 34.87
CA ILE A 212 -22.95 -0.72 33.57
C ILE A 212 -21.97 -0.09 32.59
N SER A 213 -21.03 -0.91 32.10
CA SER A 213 -20.04 -0.50 31.08
C SER A 213 -20.02 -1.52 29.93
N ILE A 214 -19.83 -1.01 28.72
CA ILE A 214 -19.81 -1.79 27.49
C ILE A 214 -18.52 -1.49 26.72
N GLU A 215 -17.82 -2.55 26.33
CA GLU A 215 -16.73 -2.51 25.36
C GLU A 215 -17.27 -3.07 24.04
N ARG A 216 -17.28 -2.25 23.00
CA ARG A 216 -17.76 -2.64 21.68
C ARG A 216 -16.60 -3.09 20.81
N LYS A 217 -16.80 -4.18 20.08
CA LYS A 217 -15.78 -4.68 19.15
C LYS A 217 -16.37 -5.21 17.87
N ALA A 218 -15.87 -4.68 16.76
CA ALA A 218 -16.07 -5.29 15.46
C ALA A 218 -15.36 -6.65 15.41
N LEU A 219 -15.83 -7.54 14.52
CA LEU A 219 -15.35 -8.92 14.45
C LEU A 219 -13.84 -9.04 14.19
N ASP A 220 -13.30 -8.23 13.28
CA ASP A 220 -11.87 -8.25 12.91
C ASP A 220 -10.99 -7.67 14.04
N ASP A 221 -11.46 -6.60 14.68
CA ASP A 221 -10.79 -5.99 15.84
C ASP A 221 -10.78 -6.93 17.05
N LEU A 222 -11.84 -7.72 17.23
CA LEU A 222 -11.92 -8.72 18.28
C LEU A 222 -10.87 -9.81 18.05
N ALA A 223 -10.75 -10.31 16.82
CA ALA A 223 -9.76 -11.32 16.45
C ALA A 223 -8.33 -10.83 16.72
N GLN A 224 -8.00 -9.62 16.27
CA GLN A 224 -6.69 -9.01 16.51
C GLN A 224 -6.44 -8.74 18.00
N SER A 225 -7.47 -8.34 18.73
CA SER A 225 -7.37 -8.06 20.16
C SER A 225 -7.24 -9.31 21.03
N LEU A 226 -7.84 -10.44 20.62
CA LEU A 226 -7.61 -11.75 21.22
C LEU A 226 -6.18 -12.22 20.93
N GLN A 227 -5.65 -11.92 19.74
CA GLN A 227 -4.28 -12.28 19.38
C GLN A 227 -3.22 -11.50 20.16
N SER A 228 -3.44 -10.20 20.37
CA SER A 228 -2.54 -9.35 21.16
C SER A 228 -2.75 -9.49 22.68
N GLY A 229 -3.85 -10.10 23.12
CA GLY A 229 -4.23 -10.17 24.54
C GLY A 229 -4.86 -8.89 25.09
N ARG A 230 -5.00 -7.84 24.27
CA ARG A 230 -5.55 -6.53 24.68
C ARG A 230 -6.96 -6.64 25.29
N VAL A 231 -7.81 -7.52 24.76
CA VAL A 231 -9.21 -7.64 25.24
C VAL A 231 -9.30 -8.23 26.64
N PHE A 232 -8.32 -9.04 27.05
CA PHE A 232 -8.26 -9.59 28.40
C PHE A 232 -8.05 -8.48 29.43
N LYS A 233 -7.12 -7.56 29.14
CA LYS A 233 -6.87 -6.39 30.00
C LYS A 233 -8.07 -5.46 30.04
N GLN A 234 -8.67 -5.17 28.89
CA GLN A 234 -9.87 -4.31 28.84
C GLN A 234 -11.02 -4.89 29.67
N ALA A 235 -11.28 -6.20 29.53
CA ALA A 235 -12.29 -6.88 30.34
C ALA A 235 -11.97 -6.85 31.84
N GLU A 236 -10.70 -7.06 32.22
CA GLU A 236 -10.26 -6.99 33.62
C GLU A 236 -10.50 -5.60 34.23
N GLN A 237 -10.10 -4.53 33.52
CA GLN A 237 -10.32 -3.15 33.98
C GLN A 237 -11.82 -2.84 34.12
N MET A 238 -12.65 -3.27 33.16
CA MET A 238 -14.09 -3.08 33.27
C MET A 238 -14.69 -3.83 34.47
N LEU A 239 -14.26 -5.06 34.73
CA LEU A 239 -14.79 -5.90 35.82
C LEU A 239 -14.36 -5.44 37.22
N LEU A 240 -13.27 -4.68 37.29
CA LEU A 240 -12.78 -4.03 38.51
C LEU A 240 -13.69 -2.86 38.92
N HIS A 241 -14.14 -2.06 37.96
CA HIS A 241 -14.85 -0.80 38.24
C HIS A 241 -16.38 -0.89 38.08
N TYR A 242 -16.88 -1.81 37.26
CA TYR A 242 -18.30 -1.94 36.97
C TYR A 242 -18.84 -3.31 37.39
N ALA A 243 -20.06 -3.31 37.93
CA ALA A 243 -20.72 -4.54 38.36
C ALA A 243 -21.17 -5.38 37.15
N ASN A 244 -21.67 -4.70 36.11
CA ASN A 244 -22.19 -5.26 34.87
C ASN A 244 -21.32 -4.83 33.69
N SER A 245 -20.35 -5.67 33.32
CA SER A 245 -19.45 -5.41 32.20
C SER A 245 -19.86 -6.27 31.01
N VAL A 246 -20.10 -5.63 29.86
CA VAL A 246 -20.53 -6.30 28.62
C VAL A 246 -19.48 -6.14 27.53
N LEU A 247 -19.07 -7.25 26.93
CA LEU A 247 -18.36 -7.26 25.65
C LEU A 247 -19.40 -7.37 24.52
N LEU A 248 -19.65 -6.26 23.84
CA LEU A 248 -20.56 -6.21 22.70
C LEU A 248 -19.78 -6.52 21.42
N ILE A 249 -20.13 -7.63 20.76
CA ILE A 249 -19.54 -8.06 19.50
C ILE A 249 -20.53 -7.71 18.39
N GLU A 250 -20.10 -6.88 17.45
CA GLU A 250 -20.93 -6.46 16.32
C GLU A 250 -20.46 -7.13 15.02
N SER A 251 -21.38 -7.83 14.38
CA SER A 251 -21.18 -8.43 13.06
C SER A 251 -21.85 -7.56 12.01
N ASN A 252 -21.09 -7.10 11.01
CA ASN A 252 -21.65 -6.30 9.92
C ASN A 252 -22.34 -7.22 8.89
N GLN A 253 -23.56 -6.90 8.46
CA GLN A 253 -24.30 -7.67 7.43
C GLN A 253 -23.53 -7.92 6.13
N LYS A 254 -22.48 -7.14 5.83
CA LYS A 254 -21.56 -7.42 4.71
C LYS A 254 -20.96 -8.85 4.72
N PHE A 255 -21.03 -9.57 5.84
CA PHE A 255 -20.54 -10.94 5.97
C PHE A 255 -21.52 -12.03 5.48
N GLU A 256 -22.82 -11.76 5.29
CA GLU A 256 -23.76 -12.79 4.80
C GLU A 256 -23.52 -13.16 3.32
N MET A 257 -22.98 -12.24 2.52
CA MET A 257 -22.71 -12.46 1.08
C MET A 257 -21.30 -12.98 0.80
N LYS A 258 -20.43 -13.08 1.81
CA LYS A 258 -19.09 -13.70 1.69
C LYS A 258 -19.10 -15.14 2.24
N ILE A 259 -19.88 -16.00 1.60
CA ILE A 259 -19.68 -17.46 1.69
C ILE A 259 -18.49 -17.85 0.79
N VAL A 260 -17.33 -17.23 0.99
CA VAL A 260 -16.07 -17.65 0.38
C VAL A 260 -14.96 -17.42 1.41
N ASN A 261 -14.58 -18.50 2.09
CA ASN A 261 -13.56 -18.59 3.12
C ASN A 261 -13.81 -17.77 4.41
N GLY A 262 -14.62 -18.38 5.27
CA GLY A 262 -14.84 -18.12 6.70
C GLY A 262 -14.09 -16.96 7.35
N GLY A 263 -14.87 -16.05 7.94
CA GLY A 263 -14.35 -15.00 8.83
C GLY A 263 -13.51 -15.57 9.99
N PRO A 264 -12.97 -14.72 10.88
CA PRO A 264 -11.94 -15.12 11.87
C PRO A 264 -12.36 -16.26 12.83
N PHE A 265 -13.66 -16.57 12.89
CA PHE A 265 -14.23 -17.65 13.69
C PHE A 265 -14.70 -18.87 12.87
N GLN A 266 -14.84 -18.76 11.55
CA GLN A 266 -15.30 -19.83 10.65
C GLN A 266 -14.11 -20.49 9.93
N GLY A 267 -14.12 -21.83 9.92
CA GLY A 267 -13.06 -22.66 9.33
C GLY A 267 -12.45 -23.60 10.37
N GLU A 268 -12.67 -24.90 10.21
CA GLU A 268 -12.05 -25.94 11.06
C GLU A 268 -10.59 -26.22 10.66
N LEU A 269 -10.25 -25.94 9.40
CA LEU A 269 -8.96 -26.31 8.79
C LEU A 269 -7.82 -25.32 9.11
N SER A 270 -8.10 -24.02 9.31
CA SER A 270 -7.06 -23.02 9.58
C SER A 270 -6.61 -23.04 11.04
N ARG A 271 -5.29 -23.19 11.27
CA ARG A 271 -4.65 -23.07 12.60
C ARG A 271 -4.98 -21.74 13.27
N HIS A 272 -5.04 -20.66 12.49
CA HIS A 272 -5.32 -19.32 12.99
C HIS A 272 -6.72 -19.21 13.63
N CYS A 273 -7.75 -19.72 12.95
CA CYS A 273 -9.12 -19.69 13.48
C CYS A 273 -9.27 -20.56 14.75
N ARG A 274 -8.56 -21.69 14.83
CA ARG A 274 -8.51 -22.52 16.06
C ARG A 274 -7.91 -21.77 17.23
N GLU A 275 -6.81 -21.05 17.01
CA GLU A 275 -6.16 -20.25 18.05
C GLU A 275 -7.05 -19.10 18.54
N ILE A 276 -7.75 -18.40 17.64
CA ILE A 276 -8.68 -17.32 18.02
C ILE A 276 -9.84 -17.87 18.86
N ARG A 277 -10.48 -18.97 18.43
CA ARG A 277 -11.56 -19.61 19.19
C ARG A 277 -11.09 -20.06 20.57
N ALA A 278 -9.93 -20.71 20.66
CA ALA A 278 -9.37 -21.15 21.93
C ALA A 278 -9.13 -19.98 22.89
N ARG A 279 -8.66 -18.83 22.39
CA ARG A 279 -8.46 -17.62 23.20
C ARG A 279 -9.77 -16.97 23.63
N LEU A 280 -10.79 -16.96 22.77
CA LEU A 280 -12.12 -16.48 23.16
C LEU A 280 -12.71 -17.37 24.27
N CYS A 281 -12.60 -18.69 24.14
CA CYS A 281 -13.00 -19.63 25.20
C CYS A 281 -12.21 -19.40 26.49
N ALA A 282 -10.90 -19.11 26.39
CA ALA A 282 -10.07 -18.79 27.54
C ALA A 282 -10.50 -17.49 28.23
N LEU A 283 -10.87 -16.45 27.46
CA LEU A 283 -11.39 -15.18 28.00
C LEU A 283 -12.67 -15.42 28.81
N ILE A 284 -13.65 -16.11 28.22
CA ILE A 284 -14.94 -16.40 28.88
C ILE A 284 -14.75 -17.26 30.12
N ARG A 285 -13.86 -18.26 30.06
CA ARG A 285 -13.54 -19.13 31.20
C ARG A 285 -12.80 -18.38 32.32
N ALA A 286 -11.89 -17.48 31.98
CA ALA A 286 -11.12 -16.70 32.96
C ALA A 286 -11.97 -15.61 33.63
N GLN A 287 -12.96 -15.06 32.92
CA GLN A 287 -13.77 -13.93 33.36
C GLN A 287 -15.27 -14.28 33.37
N PRO A 288 -15.75 -15.11 34.32
CA PRO A 288 -17.14 -15.59 34.33
C PRO A 288 -18.19 -14.50 34.58
N ARG A 289 -17.77 -13.32 35.08
CA ARG A 289 -18.63 -12.14 35.27
C ARG A 289 -18.82 -11.32 33.99
N LEU A 290 -17.99 -11.52 32.96
CA LEU A 290 -18.08 -10.80 31.69
C LEU A 290 -19.25 -11.34 30.87
N LYS A 291 -20.18 -10.47 30.49
CA LYS A 291 -21.29 -10.84 29.60
C LYS A 291 -20.89 -10.58 28.16
N CYS A 292 -20.92 -11.60 27.30
CA CYS A 292 -20.65 -11.45 25.86
C CYS A 292 -21.97 -11.40 25.09
N VAL A 293 -22.19 -10.36 24.28
CA VAL A 293 -23.42 -10.17 23.51
C VAL A 293 -23.08 -9.99 22.05
N TRP A 294 -23.82 -10.67 21.18
CA TRP A 294 -23.67 -10.57 19.73
C TRP A 294 -24.82 -9.77 19.14
N THR A 295 -24.49 -8.79 18.30
CA THR A 295 -25.48 -7.99 17.56
C THR A 295 -25.16 -7.97 16.08
N MET A 296 -26.20 -7.89 15.25
CA MET A 296 -26.10 -7.98 13.78
C MET A 296 -26.09 -6.61 13.09
N SER A 297 -26.41 -5.54 13.84
CA SER A 297 -26.40 -4.18 13.35
C SER A 297 -26.30 -3.19 14.53
N PRO A 298 -25.79 -1.96 14.30
CA PRO A 298 -25.83 -0.88 15.29
C PRO A 298 -27.25 -0.58 15.81
N ALA A 299 -28.28 -0.77 14.97
CA ALA A 299 -29.67 -0.60 15.38
C ALA A 299 -30.08 -1.61 16.47
N ASN A 300 -29.69 -2.88 16.34
CA ASN A 300 -29.93 -3.88 17.39
C ASN A 300 -29.09 -3.62 18.64
N SER A 301 -27.88 -3.10 18.49
CA SER A 301 -27.07 -2.67 19.63
C SER A 301 -27.75 -1.53 20.41
N ALA A 302 -28.36 -0.56 19.73
CA ALA A 302 -29.12 0.51 20.36
C ALA A 302 -30.38 0.00 21.09
N GLU A 303 -31.10 -0.97 20.52
CA GLU A 303 -32.23 -1.64 21.19
C GLU A 303 -31.76 -2.39 22.45
N PHE A 304 -30.64 -3.10 22.36
CA PHE A 304 -30.04 -3.76 23.51
C PHE A 304 -29.61 -2.77 24.61
N PHE A 305 -29.11 -1.59 24.24
CA PHE A 305 -28.79 -0.52 25.19
C PHE A 305 -30.05 -0.02 25.91
N ALA A 306 -31.17 0.06 25.20
CA ALA A 306 -32.46 0.43 25.80
C ALA A 306 -32.94 -0.56 26.84
N GLU A 307 -32.80 -1.86 26.59
CA GLU A 307 -33.14 -2.89 27.56
C GLU A 307 -32.22 -2.88 28.78
N LEU A 308 -30.90 -2.70 28.59
CA LEU A 308 -29.95 -2.65 29.70
C LEU A 308 -30.14 -1.40 30.58
N LYS A 309 -30.50 -0.27 29.98
CA LYS A 309 -30.69 0.99 30.71
C LYS A 309 -32.07 1.06 31.40
N LEU A 310 -32.99 0.14 31.10
CA LEU A 310 -34.31 0.10 31.73
C LEU A 310 -34.18 -0.07 33.26
N ASN A 311 -34.76 0.85 34.03
CA ASN A 311 -34.66 0.92 35.50
C ASN A 311 -33.23 1.07 36.07
N SER A 312 -32.27 1.49 35.25
CA SER A 312 -30.92 1.83 35.71
C SER A 312 -30.80 3.33 35.98
N ASP A 313 -29.88 3.70 36.86
CA ASP A 313 -29.54 5.08 37.14
C ASP A 313 -28.79 5.76 35.97
N GLU A 314 -28.82 7.09 35.93
CA GLU A 314 -28.05 7.84 34.95
C GLU A 314 -26.54 7.76 35.25
N PRO A 315 -25.67 7.71 34.22
CA PRO A 315 -24.24 7.60 34.42
C PRO A 315 -23.66 8.92 34.93
N ASP A 316 -22.66 8.83 35.81
CA ASP A 316 -21.91 9.96 36.34
C ASP A 316 -20.63 10.18 35.51
N MET A 317 -20.52 11.37 34.91
CA MET A 317 -19.41 11.76 34.04
C MET A 317 -18.09 11.91 34.78
N ASP A 318 -18.10 12.55 35.95
CA ASP A 318 -16.88 12.80 36.71
C ASP A 318 -16.31 11.49 37.27
N LYS A 319 -17.21 10.59 37.68
CA LYS A 319 -16.82 9.23 38.06
C LYS A 319 -16.24 8.45 36.89
N ALA A 320 -16.86 8.49 35.71
CA ALA A 320 -16.39 7.74 34.54
C ALA A 320 -15.00 8.22 34.05
N ILE A 321 -14.74 9.52 34.08
CA ILE A 321 -13.46 10.12 33.66
C ILE A 321 -12.35 9.88 34.70
N SER A 322 -12.69 9.83 35.99
CA SER A 322 -11.70 9.64 37.07
C SER A 322 -11.17 8.20 37.18
N LEU A 323 -11.83 7.22 36.56
CA LEU A 323 -11.35 5.85 36.51
C LEU A 323 -10.09 5.75 35.62
N ARG A 324 -8.96 5.38 36.22
CA ARG A 324 -7.69 5.19 35.53
C ARG A 324 -7.40 3.72 35.27
N GLY A 325 -6.85 3.41 34.11
CA GLY A 325 -6.31 2.08 33.79
C GLY A 325 -4.88 1.90 34.29
N ASP A 326 -4.46 0.66 34.53
CA ASP A 326 -3.12 0.26 35.03
C ASP A 326 -1.90 0.75 34.20
N HIS A 327 -2.11 1.47 33.10
CA HIS A 327 -1.05 1.90 32.17
C HIS A 327 -0.36 3.21 32.53
N VAL A 328 -0.79 3.92 33.57
CA VAL A 328 -0.13 5.13 34.06
C VAL A 328 0.49 4.81 35.42
N GLU A 329 1.78 4.44 35.43
CA GLU A 329 2.59 4.48 36.65
C GLU A 329 2.35 5.83 37.34
N GLN A 330 2.08 5.79 38.65
CA GLN A 330 1.91 6.96 39.51
C GLN A 330 2.97 8.01 39.15
N GLN A 331 2.55 9.10 38.49
CA GLN A 331 3.30 10.34 38.64
C GLN A 331 3.19 10.68 40.13
N PRO A 332 4.30 10.84 40.87
CA PRO A 332 4.23 11.24 42.27
C PRO A 332 3.36 12.49 42.34
N GLU A 333 2.43 12.50 43.30
CA GLU A 333 1.61 13.67 43.61
C GLU A 333 2.51 14.92 43.64
N GLU A 334 2.06 15.96 42.96
CA GLU A 334 2.70 17.26 42.99
C GLU A 334 2.64 17.79 44.43
N ASP A 335 3.68 17.53 45.21
CA ASP A 335 4.02 18.40 46.32
C ASP A 335 4.31 19.78 45.71
N SER A 336 3.31 20.64 45.86
CA SER A 336 3.34 22.05 45.54
C SER A 336 4.49 22.71 46.29
N GLN A 337 5.61 22.93 45.61
CA GLN A 337 6.52 24.08 45.69
C GLN A 337 7.85 23.76 44.99
N GLU A 338 7.97 24.10 43.70
CA GLU A 338 9.13 24.82 43.15
C GLU A 338 8.95 25.08 41.65
N SER A 339 8.91 26.36 41.30
CA SER A 339 8.79 26.87 39.95
C SER A 339 10.07 26.66 39.14
N GLY A 340 10.12 25.57 38.36
CA GLY A 340 11.08 25.37 37.28
C GLY A 340 10.44 24.54 36.18
N LYS A 341 10.34 25.07 34.95
CA LYS A 341 9.79 24.33 33.78
C LYS A 341 10.61 23.05 33.54
N LYS A 342 10.18 21.92 34.11
CA LYS A 342 10.77 20.60 33.84
C LYS A 342 10.57 20.27 32.35
N LYS A 343 11.65 19.88 31.68
CA LYS A 343 11.67 19.52 30.26
C LYS A 343 10.76 18.30 30.05
N LYS A 344 9.69 18.40 29.25
CA LYS A 344 8.77 17.28 29.00
C LYS A 344 9.40 16.32 27.97
N ALA A 345 9.51 15.04 28.33
CA ALA A 345 10.07 14.01 27.44
C ALA A 345 9.20 13.81 26.19
N ASN A 346 9.82 13.57 25.04
CA ASN A 346 9.08 13.27 23.81
C ASN A 346 8.46 11.86 23.91
N PRO A 347 7.12 11.73 23.84
CA PRO A 347 6.43 10.46 24.07
C PRO A 347 6.79 9.38 23.03
N THR A 348 7.11 9.78 21.79
CA THR A 348 7.54 8.87 20.73
C THR A 348 8.88 8.23 21.06
N ILE A 349 9.81 9.03 21.58
CA ILE A 349 11.15 8.56 21.96
C ILE A 349 11.07 7.70 23.22
N GLN A 350 10.27 8.12 24.21
CA GLN A 350 10.02 7.34 25.41
C GLN A 350 9.42 5.98 25.07
N ARG A 351 8.44 5.93 24.16
CA ARG A 351 7.84 4.67 23.69
C ARG A 351 8.85 3.80 22.94
N ALA A 352 9.74 4.38 22.14
CA ALA A 352 10.79 3.63 21.47
C ALA A 352 11.78 3.01 22.48
N LEU A 353 12.18 3.76 23.51
CA LEU A 353 13.06 3.29 24.59
C LEU A 353 12.42 2.16 25.40
N THR A 354 11.13 2.27 25.73
CA THR A 354 10.44 1.23 26.51
C THR A 354 10.09 0.01 25.67
N THR A 355 9.65 0.19 24.42
CA THR A 355 9.15 -0.91 23.58
C THR A 355 10.27 -1.66 22.86
N HIS A 356 11.28 -0.95 22.33
CA HIS A 356 12.35 -1.57 21.55
C HIS A 356 13.60 -1.86 22.37
N LEU A 357 13.89 -1.04 23.38
CA LEU A 357 15.08 -1.15 24.21
C LEU A 357 14.76 -1.67 25.62
N GLY A 358 13.51 -2.05 25.90
CA GLY A 358 13.11 -2.71 27.15
C GLY A 358 13.33 -1.88 28.42
N MET A 359 13.57 -0.57 28.29
CA MET A 359 13.78 0.31 29.44
C MET A 359 12.48 0.49 30.22
N LYS A 360 12.57 0.64 31.55
CA LYS A 360 11.41 1.04 32.36
C LYS A 360 10.97 2.46 32.01
N ALA A 361 9.68 2.74 32.10
CA ALA A 361 9.12 4.05 31.71
C ALA A 361 9.70 5.21 32.54
N GLY A 362 9.91 4.99 33.84
CA GLY A 362 10.60 5.93 34.72
C GLY A 362 12.05 6.22 34.33
N ASP A 363 12.80 5.20 33.91
CA ASP A 363 14.21 5.33 33.51
C ASP A 363 14.34 6.06 32.17
N ALA A 364 13.46 5.72 31.21
CA ALA A 364 13.40 6.42 29.92
C ALA A 364 13.05 7.91 30.11
N ASN A 365 12.18 8.24 31.07
CA ASN A 365 11.84 9.62 31.37
C ASN A 365 13.02 10.36 32.02
N ARG A 366 13.73 9.74 32.98
CA ARG A 366 14.95 10.32 33.58
C ARG A 366 16.04 10.57 32.55
N LEU A 367 16.25 9.64 31.62
CA LEU A 367 17.23 9.79 30.54
C LEU A 367 16.91 10.96 29.60
N LEU A 368 15.64 11.14 29.24
CA LEU A 368 15.22 12.21 28.33
C LEU A 368 15.17 13.59 29.02
N THR A 369 15.14 13.61 30.36
CA THR A 369 15.04 14.85 31.15
C THR A 369 16.35 15.26 31.81
N CYS A 370 17.35 14.38 31.92
CA CYS A 370 18.63 14.66 32.58
C CYS A 370 19.52 15.70 31.86
N GLY A 371 19.19 16.07 30.62
CA GLY A 371 19.91 17.10 29.85
C GLY A 371 21.30 16.69 29.36
N LYS A 372 21.85 15.57 29.82
CA LYS A 372 23.14 14.99 29.39
C LYS A 372 23.08 14.41 27.97
N VAL A 373 21.90 14.00 27.51
CA VAL A 373 21.65 13.46 26.15
C VAL A 373 20.63 14.37 25.45
N LYS A 374 21.03 15.00 24.34
CA LYS A 374 20.16 15.92 23.59
C LYS A 374 19.30 15.20 22.55
N ASN A 375 19.81 14.11 21.99
CA ASN A 375 19.13 13.31 20.97
C ASN A 375 19.49 11.82 21.12
N LEU A 376 18.72 10.95 20.47
CA LEU A 376 18.94 9.49 20.57
C LEU A 376 20.28 9.06 19.97
N VAL A 377 20.87 9.85 19.05
CA VAL A 377 22.15 9.53 18.40
C VAL A 377 23.30 9.66 19.39
N GLU A 378 23.26 10.66 20.27
CA GLU A 378 24.25 10.87 21.33
C GLU A 378 24.25 9.68 22.31
N LEU A 379 23.11 9.06 22.59
CA LEU A 379 23.01 7.90 23.48
C LEU A 379 23.86 6.70 23.00
N PHE A 380 23.98 6.54 21.69
CA PHE A 380 24.73 5.44 21.05
C PHE A 380 26.09 5.89 20.50
N SER A 381 26.52 7.11 20.84
CA SER A 381 27.82 7.61 20.42
C SER A 381 28.94 7.02 21.28
N PRO A 382 30.14 6.76 20.72
CA PRO A 382 31.30 6.29 21.50
C PRO A 382 31.80 7.30 22.54
N ILE A 383 31.31 8.55 22.48
CA ILE A 383 31.77 9.69 23.28
C ILE A 383 31.05 9.75 24.63
N THR A 384 29.83 9.21 24.72
CA THR A 384 29.13 8.97 26.00
C THR A 384 29.72 7.76 26.68
N SER A 385 30.79 7.96 27.46
CA SER A 385 31.32 6.92 28.35
C SER A 385 30.26 6.53 29.37
N SER A 386 30.19 5.23 29.72
CA SER A 386 29.28 4.68 30.74
C SER A 386 29.26 5.51 32.02
N SER A 387 30.42 6.04 32.43
CA SER A 387 30.60 6.93 33.58
C SER A 387 29.76 8.21 33.57
N SER A 388 29.36 8.73 32.41
CA SER A 388 28.55 9.95 32.32
C SER A 388 27.06 9.72 32.60
N LEU A 389 26.60 8.48 32.41
CA LEU A 389 25.19 8.06 32.52
C LEU A 389 24.89 7.27 33.81
N GLU A 390 25.91 6.84 34.56
CA GLU A 390 25.81 6.14 35.85
C GLU A 390 24.95 6.88 36.89
N ASP A 391 25.04 8.21 36.95
CA ASP A 391 24.24 9.02 37.88
C ASP A 391 22.75 9.14 37.50
N SER A 392 22.39 8.78 36.26
CA SER A 392 21.09 9.11 35.66
C SER A 392 20.23 7.90 35.30
N LEU A 393 20.82 6.71 35.24
CA LEU A 393 20.14 5.45 34.93
C LEU A 393 20.48 4.37 35.97
N PRO A 394 19.52 3.51 36.37
CA PRO A 394 19.83 2.34 37.16
C PRO A 394 20.80 1.40 36.44
N GLY A 395 21.63 0.67 37.19
CA GLY A 395 22.69 -0.20 36.64
C GLY A 395 22.21 -1.17 35.56
N SER A 396 21.04 -1.80 35.71
CA SER A 396 20.52 -2.73 34.69
C SER A 396 20.17 -2.07 33.35
N SER A 397 19.68 -0.82 33.39
CA SER A 397 19.34 -0.05 32.19
C SER A 397 20.61 0.52 31.53
N LEU A 398 21.61 0.88 32.34
CA LEU A 398 22.92 1.34 31.87
C LEU A 398 23.74 0.22 31.22
N ASP A 399 23.76 -0.97 31.83
CA ASP A 399 24.43 -2.15 31.29
C ASP A 399 23.85 -2.52 29.92
N PHE A 400 22.52 -2.47 29.79
CA PHE A 400 21.86 -2.77 28.52
C PHE A 400 22.20 -1.76 27.41
N VAL A 401 22.18 -0.46 27.72
CA VAL A 401 22.59 0.59 26.76
C VAL A 401 24.07 0.43 26.40
N THR A 402 24.94 0.16 27.36
CA THR A 402 26.39 -0.03 27.13
C THR A 402 26.66 -1.27 26.29
N VAL A 403 25.94 -2.36 26.53
CA VAL A 403 26.01 -3.59 25.73
C VAL A 403 25.56 -3.32 24.30
N LEU A 404 24.46 -2.58 24.09
CA LEU A 404 23.95 -2.23 22.75
C LEU A 404 24.85 -1.28 21.98
N SER A 405 25.34 -0.21 22.63
CA SER A 405 26.24 0.78 22.03
C SER A 405 27.57 0.16 21.61
N ASN A 406 28.04 -0.85 22.34
CA ASN A 406 29.26 -1.60 22.03
C ASN A 406 28.97 -2.98 21.41
N TYR A 407 27.74 -3.24 20.98
CA TYR A 407 27.36 -4.55 20.45
C TYR A 407 27.92 -4.72 19.04
N ASP A 408 29.14 -5.22 18.95
CA ASP A 408 29.70 -5.63 17.68
C ASP A 408 29.24 -7.06 17.35
N PHE A 409 28.22 -7.11 16.49
CA PHE A 409 27.66 -8.36 15.97
C PHE A 409 28.72 -9.23 15.28
N SER A 410 29.77 -8.61 14.71
CA SER A 410 30.86 -9.31 14.03
C SER A 410 31.88 -9.90 15.01
N ALA A 411 32.25 -9.20 16.08
CA ALA A 411 33.19 -9.70 17.08
C ALA A 411 32.62 -10.88 17.88
N LYS A 412 31.34 -10.81 18.29
CA LYS A 412 30.63 -11.88 19.03
C LYS A 412 30.49 -13.17 18.22
N MET A 413 30.24 -13.04 16.93
CA MET A 413 30.15 -14.17 16.01
C MET A 413 31.54 -14.75 15.66
N ALA A 414 32.60 -13.92 15.60
CA ALA A 414 33.98 -14.39 15.42
C ALA A 414 34.51 -15.16 16.65
N ALA A 415 34.05 -14.83 17.85
CA ALA A 415 34.39 -15.51 19.10
C ALA A 415 33.68 -16.87 19.29
N GLY A 416 32.81 -17.29 18.36
CA GLY A 416 32.14 -18.60 18.42
C GLY A 416 31.07 -18.74 19.50
N GLU A 417 30.73 -17.67 20.24
CA GLU A 417 29.71 -17.68 21.30
C GLU A 417 28.28 -17.94 20.78
N MET A 418 28.07 -17.90 19.46
CA MET A 418 26.80 -18.24 18.79
C MET A 418 26.84 -19.57 18.01
N ALA A 419 27.80 -20.46 18.31
CA ALA A 419 27.90 -21.80 17.71
C ALA A 419 26.65 -22.65 18.03
N GLY A 420 25.66 -22.55 17.15
CA GLY A 420 24.34 -23.17 17.26
C GLY A 420 23.31 -22.55 16.30
N ARG A 421 23.59 -21.36 15.74
CA ARG A 421 22.82 -20.77 14.64
C ARG A 421 23.76 -20.45 13.49
N SER A 422 23.62 -21.20 12.40
CA SER A 422 24.49 -21.08 11.23
C SER A 422 24.32 -19.71 10.58
N VAL A 423 25.38 -18.90 10.61
CA VAL A 423 25.53 -17.68 9.83
C VAL A 423 26.93 -17.71 9.24
N VAL A 424 27.00 -17.71 7.91
CA VAL A 424 28.24 -17.78 7.13
C VAL A 424 28.66 -16.36 6.73
N TYR A 425 29.95 -16.05 6.92
CA TYR A 425 30.55 -14.74 6.66
C TYR A 425 31.01 -14.54 5.21
N HIS A 426 31.07 -13.26 4.80
CA HIS A 426 31.91 -12.79 3.70
C HIS A 426 32.88 -11.69 4.16
N PHE A 427 34.15 -11.86 3.79
CA PHE A 427 35.20 -10.85 3.88
C PHE A 427 34.99 -9.81 2.76
N LEU A 428 34.82 -8.53 3.12
CA LEU A 428 34.95 -7.41 2.19
C LEU A 428 36.42 -6.98 2.15
N SER A 429 37.15 -7.40 1.12
CA SER A 429 38.39 -6.75 0.69
C SER A 429 38.04 -5.76 -0.43
N THR A 430 37.87 -4.50 -0.07
CA THR A 430 37.79 -3.38 -1.01
C THR A 430 39.18 -3.06 -1.54
N ARG A 431 39.53 -3.63 -2.70
CA ARG A 431 40.44 -3.01 -3.67
C ARG A 431 40.02 -3.39 -5.07
N GLN A 432 39.25 -2.53 -5.74
CA GLN A 432 39.25 -2.49 -7.20
C GLN A 432 39.67 -1.09 -7.65
N ASN A 433 40.84 -1.07 -8.28
CA ASN A 433 41.40 0.03 -9.04
C ASN A 433 40.39 0.54 -10.07
N THR A 434 39.88 1.75 -9.88
CA THR A 434 39.28 2.53 -10.97
C THR A 434 40.38 3.05 -11.88
N ARG A 435 40.75 2.28 -12.92
CA ARG A 435 41.43 2.87 -14.08
C ARG A 435 40.39 3.65 -14.89
N ARG A 436 40.52 4.98 -14.88
CA ARG A 436 39.79 5.89 -15.75
C ARG A 436 40.06 5.50 -17.22
N LEU A 437 39.02 5.14 -17.96
CA LEU A 437 39.04 5.14 -19.42
C LEU A 437 38.78 6.58 -19.91
N PRO A 438 39.45 7.05 -20.97
CA PRO A 438 39.26 8.40 -21.48
C PRO A 438 37.90 8.51 -22.19
N PHE A 439 37.10 9.47 -21.77
CA PHE A 439 35.80 9.79 -22.36
C PHE A 439 36.03 10.46 -23.72
N ARG A 440 35.64 9.78 -24.81
CA ARG A 440 35.56 10.37 -26.15
C ARG A 440 34.26 11.18 -26.21
N ARG A 441 34.35 12.49 -26.45
CA ARG A 441 33.17 13.33 -26.75
C ARG A 441 32.40 12.69 -27.92
N LEU A 442 31.18 12.20 -27.68
CA LEU A 442 30.21 12.11 -28.76
C LEU A 442 29.75 13.54 -29.06
N GLY A 443 29.91 13.95 -30.31
CA GLY A 443 29.40 15.22 -30.82
C GLY A 443 27.87 15.29 -30.74
N SER A 444 27.36 16.50 -30.85
CA SER A 444 25.94 16.84 -30.83
C SER A 444 25.12 15.92 -31.76
N MET A 445 24.20 15.14 -31.20
CA MET A 445 23.12 14.55 -31.95
C MET A 445 21.87 15.40 -31.73
N SER A 446 21.44 16.07 -32.79
CA SER A 446 20.06 16.47 -32.98
C SER A 446 19.21 15.20 -33.05
N ASP A 447 18.46 14.85 -32.03
CA ASP A 447 17.57 13.69 -32.09
C ASP A 447 16.13 14.12 -31.87
N ALA A 448 15.46 14.40 -32.99
CA ALA A 448 14.03 14.11 -33.13
C ALA A 448 13.79 12.66 -32.66
N GLU A 449 12.69 12.40 -31.96
CA GLU A 449 12.35 11.05 -31.49
C GLU A 449 12.37 10.06 -32.65
N LYS A 450 13.39 9.20 -32.68
CA LYS A 450 13.51 8.13 -33.66
C LYS A 450 12.63 6.97 -33.23
N VAL A 451 11.43 6.89 -33.81
CA VAL A 451 10.61 5.69 -33.74
C VAL A 451 11.28 4.61 -34.61
N VAL A 452 11.68 3.51 -33.98
CA VAL A 452 12.31 2.37 -34.69
C VAL A 452 11.27 1.26 -34.86
N PRO A 453 11.05 0.76 -36.09
CA PRO A 453 10.14 -0.37 -36.32
C PRO A 453 10.54 -1.61 -35.49
N ARG A 454 9.53 -2.35 -35.00
CA ARG A 454 9.71 -3.59 -34.20
C ARG A 454 10.66 -4.58 -34.86
N ASP A 455 10.53 -4.74 -36.18
CA ASP A 455 11.33 -5.71 -36.93
C ASP A 455 12.79 -5.28 -37.06
N GLU A 456 13.06 -3.97 -37.10
CA GLU A 456 14.43 -3.44 -37.16
C GLU A 456 15.14 -3.62 -35.83
N ILE A 457 14.48 -3.27 -34.72
CA ILE A 457 15.06 -3.45 -33.38
C ILE A 457 15.29 -4.93 -33.06
N HIS A 458 14.38 -5.81 -33.50
CA HIS A 458 14.55 -7.26 -33.39
C HIS A 458 15.78 -7.75 -34.17
N LYS A 459 15.90 -7.40 -35.45
CA LYS A 459 17.06 -7.74 -36.29
C LYS A 459 18.37 -7.22 -35.69
N PHE A 460 18.35 -6.02 -35.13
CA PHE A 460 19.49 -5.43 -34.44
C PHE A 460 19.92 -6.28 -33.23
N MET A 461 19.00 -6.61 -32.33
CA MET A 461 19.28 -7.46 -31.16
C MET A 461 19.83 -8.83 -31.57
N VAL A 462 19.23 -9.47 -32.58
CA VAL A 462 19.70 -10.76 -33.13
C VAL A 462 21.14 -10.63 -33.62
N THR A 463 21.42 -9.60 -34.43
CA THR A 463 22.76 -9.36 -34.98
C THR A 463 23.80 -9.15 -33.87
N CYS A 464 23.48 -8.33 -32.86
CA CYS A 464 24.36 -8.10 -31.71
C CYS A 464 24.68 -9.39 -30.96
N MET A 465 23.67 -10.20 -30.66
CA MET A 465 23.86 -11.44 -29.90
C MET A 465 24.59 -12.51 -30.70
N THR A 466 24.33 -12.63 -32.01
CA THR A 466 25.09 -13.52 -32.88
C THR A 466 26.55 -13.10 -32.96
N LYS A 467 26.84 -11.80 -33.06
CA LYS A 467 28.22 -11.27 -33.02
C LYS A 467 28.89 -11.46 -31.66
N ALA A 468 28.13 -11.45 -30.57
CA ALA A 468 28.62 -11.76 -29.23
C ALA A 468 28.96 -13.25 -29.03
N GLY A 469 28.52 -14.12 -29.94
CA GLY A 469 28.80 -15.57 -29.91
C GLY A 469 27.61 -16.45 -29.53
N ALA A 470 26.38 -15.93 -29.56
CA ALA A 470 25.17 -16.75 -29.43
C ALA A 470 24.76 -17.39 -30.76
N SER A 471 24.16 -18.57 -30.71
CA SER A 471 23.53 -19.17 -31.90
C SER A 471 22.38 -18.29 -32.38
N GLU A 472 22.10 -18.30 -33.68
CA GLU A 472 21.04 -17.46 -34.26
C GLU A 472 19.66 -17.77 -33.64
N LEU A 473 19.38 -19.04 -33.35
CA LEU A 473 18.16 -19.46 -32.69
C LEU A 473 18.01 -18.83 -31.30
N HIS A 474 19.06 -18.89 -30.48
CA HIS A 474 19.05 -18.29 -29.15
C HIS A 474 18.97 -16.77 -29.18
N ALA A 475 19.66 -16.15 -30.14
CA ALA A 475 19.62 -14.72 -30.36
C ALA A 475 18.19 -14.23 -30.68
N ARG A 476 17.46 -14.97 -31.54
CA ARG A 476 16.04 -14.69 -31.84
C ARG A 476 15.15 -14.83 -30.62
N GLN A 477 15.28 -15.93 -29.86
CA GLN A 477 14.48 -16.15 -28.65
C GLN A 477 14.70 -15.07 -27.59
N LEU A 478 15.93 -14.58 -27.43
CA LEU A 478 16.21 -13.44 -26.55
C LEU A 478 15.61 -12.14 -27.10
N ALA A 479 15.79 -11.86 -28.39
CA ALA A 479 15.24 -10.66 -29.03
C ALA A 479 13.70 -10.59 -28.91
N ASP A 480 13.01 -11.73 -29.09
CA ASP A 480 11.55 -11.81 -28.93
C ASP A 480 11.10 -11.35 -27.54
N VAL A 481 11.77 -11.83 -26.48
CA VAL A 481 11.45 -11.50 -25.09
C VAL A 481 11.75 -10.04 -24.77
N LEU A 482 12.90 -9.52 -25.22
CA LEU A 482 13.28 -8.14 -24.95
C LEU A 482 12.36 -7.14 -25.68
N VAL A 483 12.04 -7.42 -26.94
CA VAL A 483 11.10 -6.61 -27.72
C VAL A 483 9.72 -6.64 -27.08
N GLU A 484 9.24 -7.81 -26.62
CA GLU A 484 7.97 -7.87 -25.89
C GLU A 484 8.03 -7.07 -24.58
N GLY A 485 9.18 -7.10 -23.88
CA GLY A 485 9.44 -6.27 -22.71
C GLY A 485 9.22 -4.78 -22.99
N ASP A 486 9.77 -4.27 -24.09
CA ASP A 486 9.59 -2.87 -24.48
C ASP A 486 8.14 -2.56 -24.90
N VAL A 487 7.53 -3.42 -25.74
CA VAL A 487 6.14 -3.25 -26.22
C VAL A 487 5.14 -3.22 -25.07
N ARG A 488 5.40 -3.98 -23.99
CA ARG A 488 4.53 -4.04 -22.81
C ARG A 488 4.85 -2.97 -21.75
N GLY A 489 5.78 -2.06 -22.02
CA GLY A 489 6.18 -0.99 -21.10
C GLY A 489 7.07 -1.45 -19.94
N HIS A 490 7.69 -2.63 -20.05
CA HIS A 490 8.69 -3.15 -19.10
C HIS A 490 10.11 -2.81 -19.56
N TYR A 491 10.41 -1.54 -19.85
CA TYR A 491 11.71 -1.07 -20.39
C TYR A 491 12.95 -1.49 -19.57
N SER A 492 12.76 -1.73 -18.27
CA SER A 492 13.80 -2.28 -17.39
C SER A 492 14.27 -3.70 -17.77
N HIS A 493 13.54 -4.39 -18.64
CA HIS A 493 13.75 -5.77 -19.09
C HIS A 493 13.63 -5.91 -20.63
N GLY A 494 13.67 -4.79 -21.38
CA GLY A 494 13.70 -4.77 -22.85
C GLY A 494 15.09 -4.46 -23.41
N LEU A 495 15.18 -3.65 -24.48
CA LEU A 495 16.44 -3.33 -25.17
C LEU A 495 17.54 -2.82 -24.23
N ASN A 496 17.18 -2.08 -23.18
CA ASN A 496 18.11 -1.57 -22.18
C ASN A 496 18.93 -2.69 -21.48
N ARG A 497 18.50 -3.95 -21.56
CA ARG A 497 19.25 -5.11 -21.03
C ARG A 497 20.15 -5.80 -22.04
N LEU A 498 20.11 -5.43 -23.32
CA LEU A 498 20.90 -6.07 -24.37
C LEU A 498 22.41 -6.08 -24.05
N ASP A 499 22.95 -4.96 -23.56
CA ASP A 499 24.36 -4.84 -23.15
C ASP A 499 24.77 -5.90 -22.12
N MET A 500 23.93 -6.17 -21.12
CA MET A 500 24.18 -7.20 -20.11
C MET A 500 24.30 -8.58 -20.77
N TYR A 501 23.37 -8.94 -21.66
CA TYR A 501 23.39 -10.22 -22.35
C TYR A 501 24.60 -10.37 -23.29
N VAL A 502 24.95 -9.30 -24.03
CA VAL A 502 26.14 -9.28 -24.88
C VAL A 502 27.39 -9.52 -24.06
N ARG A 503 27.54 -8.83 -22.91
CA ARG A 503 28.67 -9.02 -21.98
C ARG A 503 28.71 -10.43 -21.43
N ASP A 504 27.57 -10.98 -20.99
CA ASP A 504 27.54 -12.30 -20.37
C ASP A 504 27.97 -13.41 -21.34
N VAL A 505 27.53 -13.32 -22.60
CA VAL A 505 27.94 -14.28 -23.64
C VAL A 505 29.41 -14.05 -24.03
N THR A 506 29.84 -12.80 -24.19
CA THR A 506 31.23 -12.47 -24.57
C THR A 506 32.24 -12.91 -23.50
N HIS A 507 31.91 -12.72 -22.22
CA HIS A 507 32.72 -13.15 -21.08
C HIS A 507 32.54 -14.63 -20.72
N LYS A 508 31.68 -15.37 -21.44
CA LYS A 508 31.37 -16.78 -21.20
C LYS A 508 30.82 -17.07 -19.79
N THR A 509 30.26 -16.05 -19.13
CA THR A 509 29.48 -16.25 -17.90
C THR A 509 28.13 -16.90 -18.23
N CYS A 510 27.62 -16.68 -19.44
CA CYS A 510 26.50 -17.39 -20.04
C CYS A 510 26.95 -18.11 -21.33
N LYS A 511 26.45 -19.33 -21.57
CA LYS A 511 26.66 -20.02 -22.86
C LYS A 511 25.70 -19.46 -23.92
N GLY A 512 26.27 -19.10 -25.07
CA GLY A 512 25.51 -18.62 -26.22
C GLY A 512 24.90 -19.72 -27.09
N ASP A 513 25.32 -20.97 -26.93
CA ASP A 513 24.92 -22.12 -27.77
C ASP A 513 24.85 -23.43 -26.96
N GLY A 514 24.05 -24.39 -27.43
CA GLY A 514 23.72 -25.66 -26.76
C GLY A 514 22.21 -25.84 -26.54
N GLU A 515 21.81 -26.92 -25.88
CA GLU A 515 20.38 -27.23 -25.65
C GLU A 515 20.10 -27.50 -24.16
N PRO A 516 18.92 -27.09 -23.63
CA PRO A 516 18.45 -27.57 -22.33
C PRO A 516 18.26 -29.10 -22.34
N VAL A 517 18.50 -29.77 -21.20
CA VAL A 517 18.42 -31.23 -21.08
C VAL A 517 17.43 -31.62 -20.01
N VAL A 518 16.47 -32.48 -20.35
CA VAL A 518 15.57 -33.09 -19.36
C VAL A 518 16.34 -34.12 -18.53
N LEU A 519 16.51 -33.85 -17.24
CA LEU A 519 17.19 -34.75 -16.31
C LEU A 519 16.26 -35.87 -15.82
N LYS A 520 14.98 -35.53 -15.64
CA LYS A 520 13.96 -36.46 -15.14
C LYS A 520 12.57 -35.95 -15.50
N GLU A 521 11.68 -36.85 -15.88
CA GLU A 521 10.29 -36.51 -16.16
C GLU A 521 9.30 -37.58 -15.69
N ARG A 522 8.04 -37.15 -15.56
CA ARG A 522 6.84 -37.97 -15.41
C ARG A 522 5.76 -37.40 -16.34
N ALA A 523 4.56 -37.97 -16.30
CA ALA A 523 3.43 -37.52 -17.13
C ALA A 523 3.18 -36.00 -17.03
N ALA A 524 3.10 -35.48 -15.80
CA ALA A 524 2.77 -34.06 -15.55
C ALA A 524 3.96 -33.18 -15.17
N THR A 525 5.17 -33.72 -14.96
CA THR A 525 6.30 -32.95 -14.42
C THR A 525 7.62 -33.22 -15.13
N ALA A 526 8.51 -32.22 -15.17
CA ALA A 526 9.90 -32.39 -15.61
C ALA A 526 10.89 -31.54 -14.82
N TRP A 527 12.12 -32.03 -14.70
CA TRP A 527 13.28 -31.31 -14.18
C TRP A 527 14.32 -31.15 -15.29
N VAL A 528 14.68 -29.91 -15.59
CA VAL A 528 15.53 -29.52 -16.72
C VAL A 528 16.85 -28.93 -16.22
N ASP A 529 17.96 -29.29 -16.86
CA ASP A 529 19.22 -28.57 -16.78
C ASP A 529 19.30 -27.58 -17.95
N GLY A 530 19.34 -26.28 -17.63
CA GLY A 530 19.48 -25.21 -18.60
C GLY A 530 20.89 -25.09 -19.18
N ASN A 531 21.87 -25.89 -18.71
CA ASN A 531 23.22 -25.94 -19.25
C ASN A 531 23.96 -24.59 -19.29
N ASN A 532 23.61 -23.68 -18.38
CA ASN A 532 24.08 -22.30 -18.32
C ASN A 532 23.76 -21.47 -19.58
N LEU A 533 22.66 -21.78 -20.26
CA LEU A 533 22.19 -21.06 -21.45
C LEU A 533 21.46 -19.77 -21.07
N LEU A 534 21.14 -18.97 -22.09
CA LEU A 534 20.35 -17.76 -21.97
C LEU A 534 18.96 -18.07 -21.37
N GLY A 535 18.51 -17.24 -20.43
CA GLY A 535 17.23 -17.43 -19.75
C GLY A 535 16.02 -17.57 -20.69
N PRO A 536 15.89 -16.76 -21.76
CA PRO A 536 14.84 -16.94 -22.76
C PRO A 536 14.81 -18.31 -23.41
N VAL A 537 15.98 -18.91 -23.68
CA VAL A 537 16.09 -20.24 -24.27
C VAL A 537 15.54 -21.29 -23.32
N VAL A 538 16.03 -21.28 -22.08
CA VAL A 538 15.63 -22.26 -21.06
C VAL A 538 14.16 -22.09 -20.69
N GLY A 539 13.69 -20.85 -20.54
CA GLY A 539 12.30 -20.55 -20.20
C GLY A 539 11.32 -20.96 -21.31
N ASN A 540 11.64 -20.69 -22.57
CA ASN A 540 10.81 -21.11 -23.72
C ASN A 540 10.74 -22.63 -23.80
N PHE A 541 11.87 -23.32 -23.67
CA PHE A 541 11.91 -24.79 -23.62
C PHE A 541 11.03 -25.34 -22.50
N CYS A 542 11.16 -24.80 -21.29
CA CYS A 542 10.41 -25.28 -20.13
C CYS A 542 8.90 -25.05 -20.27
N MET A 543 8.49 -23.88 -20.77
CA MET A 543 7.07 -23.57 -20.95
C MET A 543 6.45 -24.40 -22.07
N ASN A 544 7.14 -24.60 -23.19
CA ASN A 544 6.68 -25.48 -24.26
C ASN A 544 6.48 -26.91 -23.76
N LEU A 545 7.46 -27.45 -23.02
CA LEU A 545 7.36 -28.77 -22.40
C LEU A 545 6.23 -28.85 -21.38
N ALA A 546 5.99 -27.78 -20.60
CA ALA A 546 4.88 -27.72 -19.66
C ALA A 546 3.53 -27.74 -20.38
N VAL A 547 3.38 -26.99 -21.48
CA VAL A 547 2.17 -27.00 -22.30
C VAL A 547 1.92 -28.38 -22.91
N GLU A 548 2.94 -29.03 -23.45
CA GLU A 548 2.83 -30.39 -24.00
C GLU A 548 2.33 -31.37 -22.93
N LYS A 549 2.96 -31.39 -21.75
CA LYS A 549 2.53 -32.24 -20.64
C LYS A 549 1.13 -31.91 -20.13
N ALA A 550 0.75 -30.64 -20.11
CA ALA A 550 -0.59 -30.22 -19.70
C ALA A 550 -1.67 -30.70 -20.68
N LYS A 551 -1.39 -30.77 -21.99
CA LYS A 551 -2.33 -31.32 -22.98
C LYS A 551 -2.62 -32.81 -22.73
N GLU A 552 -1.63 -33.55 -22.26
CA GLU A 552 -1.74 -35.00 -22.02
C GLU A 552 -2.29 -35.33 -20.62
N ALA A 553 -1.78 -34.67 -19.58
CA ALA A 553 -2.04 -35.01 -18.18
C ALA A 553 -2.98 -34.03 -17.46
N GLY A 554 -3.44 -32.96 -18.13
CA GLY A 554 -4.26 -31.89 -17.56
C GLY A 554 -3.47 -30.81 -16.81
N VAL A 555 -2.23 -31.09 -16.42
CA VAL A 555 -1.30 -30.13 -15.80
C VAL A 555 0.14 -30.42 -16.23
N GLY A 556 0.94 -29.37 -16.40
CA GLY A 556 2.35 -29.46 -16.70
C GLY A 556 3.16 -28.57 -15.78
N TRP A 557 4.12 -29.16 -15.07
CA TRP A 557 4.99 -28.44 -14.12
C TRP A 557 6.45 -28.74 -14.41
N VAL A 558 7.17 -27.76 -14.94
CA VAL A 558 8.57 -27.89 -15.33
C VAL A 558 9.42 -26.94 -14.49
N VAL A 559 10.50 -27.47 -13.92
CA VAL A 559 11.49 -26.69 -13.15
C VAL A 559 12.85 -26.79 -13.80
N ALA A 560 13.58 -25.68 -13.86
CA ALA A 560 14.93 -25.63 -14.41
C ALA A 560 15.97 -25.28 -13.35
N LYS A 561 17.17 -25.85 -13.46
CA LYS A 561 18.39 -25.35 -12.82
C LYS A 561 19.38 -24.89 -13.89
N GLY A 562 20.42 -24.15 -13.52
CA GLY A 562 21.48 -23.77 -14.47
C GLY A 562 20.97 -22.88 -15.62
N SER A 563 20.03 -21.98 -15.32
CA SER A 563 19.53 -20.94 -16.23
C SER A 563 20.12 -19.57 -15.86
N ASN A 564 19.97 -18.59 -16.74
CA ASN A 564 20.33 -17.19 -16.52
C ASN A 564 19.10 -16.27 -16.52
N HIS A 565 19.33 -14.94 -16.42
CA HIS A 565 18.27 -13.93 -16.44
C HIS A 565 17.36 -14.09 -17.68
N TYR A 566 16.04 -14.16 -17.45
CA TYR A 566 15.09 -14.61 -18.47
C TYR A 566 14.14 -13.52 -19.01
N GLY A 567 14.43 -12.25 -18.73
CA GLY A 567 13.57 -11.13 -19.18
C GLY A 567 12.30 -11.01 -18.34
N ILE A 568 11.18 -10.68 -18.99
CA ILE A 568 9.87 -10.56 -18.33
C ILE A 568 9.25 -11.94 -18.07
N ALA A 569 8.72 -12.16 -16.87
CA ALA A 569 8.08 -13.44 -16.53
C ALA A 569 6.75 -13.63 -17.28
N GLY A 570 6.08 -12.52 -17.62
CA GLY A 570 4.87 -12.41 -18.44
C GLY A 570 4.96 -13.15 -19.76
N TRP A 571 6.12 -13.13 -20.42
CA TRP A 571 6.33 -13.78 -21.73
C TRP A 571 5.95 -15.27 -21.70
N TYR A 572 6.36 -15.99 -20.67
CA TYR A 572 6.11 -17.43 -20.55
C TYR A 572 4.66 -17.74 -20.18
N ALA A 573 4.06 -16.94 -19.28
CA ALA A 573 2.64 -17.12 -18.96
C ALA A 573 1.75 -16.88 -20.19
N LEU A 574 2.09 -15.88 -21.02
CA LEU A 574 1.41 -15.60 -22.28
C LEU A 574 1.54 -16.74 -23.30
N GLN A 575 2.64 -17.50 -23.32
CA GLN A 575 2.78 -18.68 -24.19
C GLN A 575 1.78 -19.77 -23.84
N ALA A 576 1.57 -20.05 -22.56
CA ALA A 576 0.54 -21.01 -22.13
C ALA A 576 -0.88 -20.53 -22.48
N MET A 577 -1.14 -19.22 -22.33
CA MET A 577 -2.44 -18.63 -22.71
C MET A 577 -2.74 -18.73 -24.21
N LYS A 578 -1.73 -18.56 -25.07
CA LYS A 578 -1.87 -18.80 -26.52
C LYS A 578 -2.28 -20.24 -26.84
N SER A 579 -2.02 -21.17 -25.94
CA SER A 579 -2.47 -22.57 -26.03
C SER A 579 -3.81 -22.83 -25.34
N GLY A 580 -4.54 -21.79 -24.95
CA GLY A 580 -5.84 -21.90 -24.26
C GLY A 580 -5.73 -22.34 -22.80
N MET A 581 -4.55 -22.19 -22.17
CA MET A 581 -4.28 -22.68 -20.81
C MET A 581 -4.04 -21.54 -19.82
N LEU A 582 -4.26 -21.82 -18.54
CA LEU A 582 -3.68 -21.04 -17.45
C LEU A 582 -2.15 -21.21 -17.45
N GLY A 583 -1.43 -20.09 -17.43
CA GLY A 583 0.02 -20.04 -17.44
C GLY A 583 0.58 -19.47 -16.14
N MET A 584 1.66 -20.05 -15.62
CA MET A 584 2.40 -19.50 -14.48
C MET A 584 3.90 -19.57 -14.73
N SER A 585 4.63 -18.52 -14.34
CA SER A 585 6.09 -18.49 -14.41
C SER A 585 6.67 -17.80 -13.18
N MET A 586 7.75 -18.36 -12.66
CA MET A 586 8.48 -17.84 -11.50
C MET A 586 9.98 -18.03 -11.74
N THR A 587 10.80 -17.11 -11.25
CA THR A 587 12.25 -17.29 -11.16
C THR A 587 12.77 -16.71 -9.85
N ASN A 588 13.93 -17.15 -9.39
CA ASN A 588 14.69 -16.44 -8.36
C ASN A 588 15.72 -15.49 -9.00
N THR A 589 16.26 -14.58 -8.20
CA THR A 589 17.38 -13.70 -8.58
C THR A 589 18.42 -13.64 -7.46
N SER A 590 19.54 -12.94 -7.71
CA SER A 590 20.54 -12.63 -6.68
C SER A 590 19.92 -11.99 -5.43
N PRO A 591 20.47 -12.26 -4.23
CA PRO A 591 19.90 -11.78 -2.96
C PRO A 591 20.07 -10.26 -2.83
N ILE A 592 18.98 -9.53 -3.06
CA ILE A 592 18.91 -8.06 -3.06
C ILE A 592 17.71 -7.51 -2.26
N SER A 593 16.80 -8.38 -1.84
CA SER A 593 15.62 -8.07 -1.05
C SER A 593 15.76 -8.55 0.39
N PHE A 594 15.27 -7.75 1.33
CA PHE A 594 15.34 -7.98 2.77
C PHE A 594 14.08 -8.73 3.22
N PRO A 595 14.20 -9.94 3.78
CA PRO A 595 13.08 -10.58 4.45
C PRO A 595 12.48 -9.68 5.54
N THR A 596 11.21 -9.86 5.85
CA THR A 596 10.52 -9.09 6.88
C THR A 596 11.31 -9.11 8.19
N ARG A 597 11.68 -7.93 8.70
CA ARG A 597 12.48 -7.71 9.93
C ARG A 597 13.95 -8.15 9.82
N SER A 598 14.46 -8.40 8.62
CA SER A 598 15.88 -8.62 8.38
C SER A 598 16.60 -7.31 8.06
N ALA A 599 17.82 -7.17 8.58
CA ALA A 599 18.77 -6.13 8.17
C ALA A 599 19.73 -6.60 7.07
N VAL A 600 19.58 -7.85 6.59
CA VAL A 600 20.43 -8.48 5.56
C VAL A 600 19.58 -8.94 4.38
N PRO A 601 19.98 -8.67 3.13
CA PRO A 601 19.28 -9.18 1.97
C PRO A 601 19.49 -10.70 1.84
N ALA A 602 18.42 -11.44 1.57
CA ALA A 602 18.48 -12.90 1.42
C ALA A 602 17.57 -13.42 0.30
N LEU A 603 16.65 -12.60 -0.20
CA LEU A 603 15.73 -12.96 -1.27
C LEU A 603 16.09 -12.18 -2.54
N GLY A 604 15.77 -12.74 -3.70
CA GLY A 604 15.73 -11.96 -4.93
C GLY A 604 14.48 -11.08 -5.03
N THR A 605 14.32 -10.41 -6.16
CA THR A 605 13.04 -9.78 -6.55
C THR A 605 11.98 -10.83 -6.92
N ASN A 606 12.44 -12.06 -7.18
CA ASN A 606 11.67 -13.29 -7.33
C ASN A 606 10.29 -13.07 -7.99
N PRO A 607 10.23 -12.73 -9.29
CA PRO A 607 8.98 -12.39 -9.93
C PRO A 607 8.03 -13.59 -10.01
N LEU A 608 6.74 -13.26 -9.98
CA LEU A 608 5.64 -14.17 -10.21
C LEU A 608 4.79 -13.61 -11.36
N SER A 609 4.55 -14.45 -12.35
CA SER A 609 3.65 -14.16 -13.45
C SER A 609 2.55 -15.21 -13.54
N LEU A 610 1.32 -14.75 -13.77
CA LEU A 610 0.14 -15.58 -13.97
C LEU A 610 -0.69 -15.04 -15.13
N GLY A 611 -1.06 -15.93 -16.04
CA GLY A 611 -1.85 -15.63 -17.23
C GLY A 611 -3.07 -16.54 -17.31
N ALA A 612 -4.25 -15.98 -17.56
CA ALA A 612 -5.50 -16.72 -17.70
C ALA A 612 -6.31 -16.21 -18.89
N PRO A 613 -6.73 -17.08 -19.84
CA PRO A 613 -7.73 -16.69 -20.82
C PRO A 613 -9.10 -16.45 -20.14
N ALA A 614 -9.86 -15.47 -20.61
CA ALA A 614 -11.24 -15.22 -20.16
C ALA A 614 -12.23 -15.45 -21.32
N ALA A 615 -13.52 -15.23 -21.07
CA ALA A 615 -14.53 -15.35 -22.13
C ALA A 615 -14.35 -14.24 -23.18
N GLY A 616 -14.53 -14.58 -24.47
CA GLY A 616 -14.37 -13.63 -25.57
C GLY A 616 -12.89 -13.33 -25.89
N ASN A 617 -12.58 -12.06 -26.12
CA ASN A 617 -11.20 -11.57 -26.40
C ASN A 617 -10.49 -11.04 -25.15
N GLU A 618 -11.06 -11.25 -23.96
CA GLU A 618 -10.46 -10.79 -22.70
C GLU A 618 -9.42 -11.77 -22.16
N SER A 619 -8.47 -11.23 -21.41
CA SER A 619 -7.42 -12.01 -20.78
C SER A 619 -6.93 -11.35 -19.50
N PHE A 620 -6.52 -12.15 -18.52
CA PHE A 620 -5.88 -11.69 -17.29
C PHE A 620 -4.39 -12.01 -17.34
N VAL A 621 -3.55 -11.01 -17.10
CA VAL A 621 -2.09 -11.20 -17.00
C VAL A 621 -1.56 -10.38 -15.83
N LEU A 622 -1.02 -11.06 -14.84
CA LEU A 622 -0.23 -10.50 -13.76
C LEU A 622 1.24 -10.78 -14.06
N ASP A 623 2.09 -9.76 -14.07
CA ASP A 623 3.55 -9.90 -14.11
C ASP A 623 4.17 -8.93 -13.09
N MET A 624 4.62 -9.46 -11.96
CA MET A 624 5.09 -8.63 -10.84
C MET A 624 6.33 -9.20 -10.17
N ALA A 625 7.20 -8.31 -9.67
CA ALA A 625 8.17 -8.68 -8.64
C ALA A 625 7.46 -8.95 -7.30
N THR A 626 8.04 -9.78 -6.44
CA THR A 626 7.54 -9.94 -5.06
C THR A 626 7.99 -8.80 -4.14
N THR A 627 8.89 -7.94 -4.62
CA THR A 627 9.31 -6.69 -3.97
C THR A 627 8.44 -5.51 -4.40
N THR A 628 8.35 -4.47 -3.55
CA THR A 628 7.58 -3.25 -3.83
C THR A 628 7.99 -2.57 -5.15
N VAL A 629 9.27 -2.63 -5.51
CA VAL A 629 9.82 -2.10 -6.77
C VAL A 629 10.85 -3.10 -7.32
N ALA A 630 10.93 -3.22 -8.65
CA ALA A 630 11.99 -3.98 -9.31
C ALA A 630 13.31 -3.18 -9.31
N VAL A 631 14.45 -3.84 -9.05
CA VAL A 631 15.77 -3.17 -9.01
C VAL A 631 16.09 -2.44 -10.32
N GLY A 632 15.68 -2.97 -11.47
CA GLY A 632 15.85 -2.29 -12.76
C GLY A 632 15.18 -0.91 -12.84
N LYS A 633 14.03 -0.71 -12.17
CA LYS A 633 13.39 0.61 -12.08
C LYS A 633 14.22 1.58 -11.22
N ALA A 634 14.83 1.10 -10.14
CA ALA A 634 15.74 1.90 -9.32
C ALA A 634 17.04 2.26 -10.07
N SER A 635 17.59 1.33 -10.86
CA SER A 635 18.78 1.57 -11.70
C SER A 635 18.52 2.58 -12.82
N LEU A 636 17.35 2.54 -13.47
CA LEU A 636 16.92 3.56 -14.42
C LEU A 636 16.91 4.94 -13.75
N PHE A 637 16.32 5.05 -12.56
CA PHE A 637 16.30 6.30 -11.80
C PHE A 637 17.71 6.81 -11.46
N SER A 638 18.62 5.92 -11.04
CA SER A 638 20.01 6.28 -10.77
C SER A 638 20.77 6.75 -12.02
N LEU A 639 20.49 6.18 -13.20
CA LEU A 639 21.12 6.57 -14.46
C LEU A 639 20.71 8.01 -14.84
N TYR A 640 19.43 8.35 -14.65
CA TYR A 640 18.92 9.71 -14.81
C TYR A 640 19.53 10.69 -13.81
N CYS A 641 19.76 10.28 -12.56
CA CYS A 641 20.40 11.14 -11.56
C CYS A 641 21.91 11.32 -11.75
N SER A 642 22.59 10.37 -12.41
CA SER A 642 24.06 10.41 -12.60
C SER A 642 24.50 11.22 -13.82
N ASN A 643 23.56 11.63 -14.67
CA ASN A 643 23.77 12.54 -15.80
C ASN A 643 23.56 14.02 -15.41
N LYS A 644 23.55 14.35 -14.10
CA LYS A 644 23.55 15.72 -13.58
C LYS A 644 24.92 16.13 -13.06
#